data_AF-A0A927FR31-F1
#
_entry.id   AF-A0A927FR31-F1
#
_cell.length_a   1.000
_cell.length_b   1.000
_cell.length_c   1.000
_cell.angle_alpha   90.00
_cell.angle_beta   90.00
_cell.angle_gamma   90.00
#
_symmetry.space_group_name_H-M   'P 1'
#
loop_
_entity.id
_entity.type
_entity.pdbx_description
1 polymer ?
#
loop_
_entity_poly.entity_id
_entity_poly.type
_entity_poly.pdbx_seq_one_letter_code
_entity_poly.pdbx_strand_id
1 'polypeptide(L)'
;MTIPALAPPPAVQAMCRRLTLPFARGADSLDLPLVAGATPDAAVAVPYDFVEHRALYGTTPEASYVLRAVGTGPRGTAVEVSGTDPLAGAFTAVVATEGLGDGDSVAVVLPSGLTPEARLTGVREIDGPTAPAQDRWRATALLGTTARLLWVVGAERDRLTRLTREVHDQRVVARTTGASLDLVGADLAVPRFPPTPYSVDPATVALFHLDDAPGAVPAITDAAAIFPGRTPHHGVLSGTATPGVPARYDRGVRFPGAGSVTIASHADFDVAAGDGLTVELFVRPDAVSTLGFVARRGLPGSPVWALDVGDLGLGGRQSVRATVDDGTVALSVSAAVDLSTDRFTHVALVLSRDGADARLAVVVDGVEQAATSGALGAVGTAGDVVLGPDASGFRGTIDEVRISSVARTHFHPVLGESDESYRSRLALFRRWELPTPGGLQAVLNRLVPVVDGIADPFVVDDTDGPARSGGTVLRVWPAALGLAESIDGDGRPGATEDRMWPPEDGAADPALLGRCTDPRVTFAPVPDDPARDPGLPVPDPHLMRPTAAAAVSRLADLFDASGHPGALTVLAGWDAAAGGSRADARGLLLAAPVVGPGRLAALAHRAGFDLVQHRADGVVVVACAPGRPLLLGPSGAGPVLQVGGTPRLEVGTPVTVEMSLGTPTFAAAAVPPDAEVRFALLGGGDRATLVPTGPGAPTATLTATSPGPLALSGDVVRAGRTTTATVTLQVLPGPMADGASIAADGTTGVGEDVVGPPDPAFDPAYLATLTDPRLVLGPNPEDKQADRGLVGPLVALLDALDADGQPGQVTVAQAYRPAAPAGDLAREGRRLVLTHPVLGADRLAVDAHAAGFAFVARAGTTVVVAGPPGDPVGVTGAVELEVGGSAVLTVDPAPTAVSPTTRLGWSSAQVVPTAPDRQGVQLMSTTAPTVTATARVPGRTWVRATLREAGAPGPYAFEVRLRPELAGARISRDQYYLLMNALHTLHPVGVEVLTEQLRSAVVELGTAPGGLDPSFTYPAFRWHRAVRSLRPQD
;
A
#
# COMPACT_ATOMS: atom_id res chain seq x y z
N MET A 1 17.54 -40.38 -23.75
CA MET A 1 18.73 -41.26 -23.85
C MET A 1 19.93 -40.43 -23.43
N THR A 2 20.18 -40.36 -22.12
CA THR A 2 21.28 -39.60 -21.52
C THR A 2 22.51 -40.50 -21.50
N ILE A 3 23.57 -40.12 -22.20
CA ILE A 3 24.87 -40.75 -22.05
C ILE A 3 25.30 -40.51 -20.59
N PRO A 4 25.54 -41.54 -19.77
CA PRO A 4 26.03 -41.31 -18.41
C PRO A 4 27.36 -40.57 -18.55
N ALA A 5 27.45 -39.39 -17.93
CA ALA A 5 28.70 -38.66 -17.88
C ALA A 5 29.72 -39.56 -17.19
N LEU A 6 30.73 -40.01 -17.94
CA LEU A 6 31.87 -40.72 -17.38
C LEU A 6 32.49 -39.82 -16.33
N ALA A 7 32.34 -40.18 -15.05
CA ALA A 7 32.99 -39.49 -13.96
C ALA A 7 34.50 -39.37 -14.27
N PRO A 8 35.14 -38.22 -14.02
CA PRO A 8 36.55 -38.06 -14.30
C PRO A 8 37.36 -39.15 -13.59
N PRO A 9 38.38 -39.74 -14.26
CA PRO A 9 39.24 -40.74 -13.65
C PRO A 9 39.89 -40.13 -12.39
N PRO A 10 40.09 -40.93 -11.33
CA PRO A 10 40.71 -40.43 -10.09
C PRO A 10 42.11 -39.87 -10.39
N ALA A 11 42.56 -38.91 -9.59
CA ALA A 11 43.83 -38.21 -9.84
C ALA A 11 45.00 -39.19 -9.99
N VAL A 12 45.01 -40.30 -9.25
CA VAL A 12 46.03 -41.34 -9.37
C VAL A 12 46.13 -41.90 -10.80
N GLN A 13 45.03 -42.27 -11.44
CA GLN A 13 45.04 -42.81 -12.80
C GLN A 13 45.45 -41.74 -13.82
N ALA A 14 44.98 -40.49 -13.64
CA ALA A 14 45.36 -39.38 -14.50
C ALA A 14 46.85 -39.05 -14.39
N MET A 15 47.44 -39.18 -13.20
CA MET A 15 48.87 -38.98 -12.95
C MET A 15 49.71 -40.15 -13.48
N CYS A 16 49.30 -41.40 -13.25
CA CYS A 16 49.99 -42.58 -13.76
C CYS A 16 50.13 -42.55 -15.29
N ARG A 17 49.07 -42.13 -16.01
CA ARG A 17 49.08 -42.03 -17.49
C ARG A 17 50.02 -40.96 -18.06
N ARG A 18 50.51 -40.04 -17.23
CA ARG A 18 51.44 -38.97 -17.65
C ARG A 18 52.91 -39.34 -17.43
N LEU A 19 53.18 -40.49 -16.81
CA LEU A 19 54.55 -40.95 -16.60
C LEU A 19 55.12 -41.55 -17.90
N THR A 20 56.35 -41.21 -18.20
CA THR A 20 57.12 -41.82 -19.29
C THR A 20 57.94 -43.00 -18.76
N LEU A 21 58.43 -43.84 -19.67
CA LEU A 21 59.42 -44.86 -19.31
C LEU A 21 60.71 -44.16 -18.80
N PRO A 22 61.34 -44.66 -17.71
CA PRO A 22 61.06 -45.93 -17.02
C PRO A 22 60.03 -45.85 -15.88
N PHE A 23 59.63 -44.66 -15.44
CA PHE A 23 58.79 -44.45 -14.25
C PHE A 23 57.37 -45.01 -14.37
N ALA A 24 56.84 -45.09 -15.60
CA ALA A 24 55.55 -45.71 -15.89
C ALA A 24 55.47 -47.17 -15.39
N ARG A 25 56.59 -47.89 -15.33
CA ARG A 25 56.64 -49.28 -14.81
C ARG A 25 56.30 -49.38 -13.33
N GLY A 26 56.69 -48.37 -12.53
CA GLY A 26 56.39 -48.34 -11.10
C GLY A 26 54.96 -47.86 -10.79
N ALA A 27 54.20 -47.42 -11.80
CA ALA A 27 52.88 -46.84 -11.67
C ALA A 27 51.75 -47.79 -12.07
N ASP A 28 52.06 -49.09 -12.15
CA ASP A 28 51.11 -50.12 -12.53
C ASP A 28 49.98 -50.26 -11.51
N SER A 29 48.76 -50.41 -12.03
CA SER A 29 47.51 -50.48 -11.26
C SER A 29 46.47 -51.26 -12.04
N LEU A 30 45.65 -52.03 -11.33
CA LEU A 30 44.58 -52.84 -11.88
C LEU A 30 43.24 -52.39 -11.31
N ASP A 31 42.33 -51.92 -12.16
CA ASP A 31 40.94 -51.67 -11.75
C ASP A 31 40.21 -53.00 -11.59
N LEU A 32 39.45 -53.12 -10.50
CA LEU A 32 38.71 -54.33 -10.16
C LEU A 32 37.21 -54.05 -10.39
N PRO A 33 36.62 -54.54 -11.48
CA PRO A 33 35.19 -54.39 -11.70
C PRO A 33 34.41 -55.10 -10.60
N LEU A 34 33.46 -54.38 -10.00
CA LEU A 34 32.52 -54.92 -9.02
C LEU A 34 31.19 -55.22 -9.73
N VAL A 35 30.63 -56.40 -9.47
CA VAL A 35 29.30 -56.82 -9.94
C VAL A 35 28.37 -57.07 -8.76
N ALA A 36 27.06 -57.12 -9.01
CA ALA A 36 26.07 -57.33 -7.96
C ALA A 36 26.33 -58.61 -7.14
N GLY A 37 26.26 -58.47 -5.82
CA GLY A 37 26.30 -59.59 -4.88
C GLY A 37 24.93 -60.23 -4.67
N ALA A 38 24.86 -61.18 -3.74
CA ALA A 38 23.62 -61.88 -3.40
C ALA A 38 22.57 -60.97 -2.73
N THR A 39 23.00 -59.84 -2.20
CA THR A 39 22.17 -58.84 -1.52
C THR A 39 22.57 -57.44 -1.99
N PRO A 40 21.67 -56.43 -1.92
CA PRO A 40 21.96 -55.07 -2.39
C PRO A 40 23.14 -54.39 -1.69
N ASP A 41 23.43 -54.75 -0.43
CA ASP A 41 24.58 -54.28 0.35
C ASP A 41 25.90 -54.94 -0.05
N ALA A 42 25.91 -55.94 -0.94
CA ALA A 42 27.09 -56.69 -1.32
C ALA A 42 27.43 -56.55 -2.82
N ALA A 43 28.73 -56.53 -3.13
CA ALA A 43 29.26 -56.60 -4.49
C ALA A 43 30.45 -57.56 -4.57
N VAL A 44 30.56 -58.28 -5.67
CA VAL A 44 31.60 -59.28 -5.91
C VAL A 44 32.61 -58.72 -6.91
N ALA A 45 33.90 -58.86 -6.62
CA ALA A 45 34.95 -58.52 -7.57
C ALA A 45 35.02 -59.57 -8.67
N VAL A 46 35.03 -59.13 -9.93
CA VAL A 46 35.25 -60.04 -11.07
C VAL A 46 36.59 -60.75 -10.89
N PRO A 47 36.68 -62.09 -11.06
CA PRO A 47 37.92 -62.83 -10.86
C PRO A 47 39.08 -62.25 -11.67
N TYR A 48 40.23 -62.06 -11.02
CA TYR A 48 41.44 -61.54 -11.63
C TYR A 48 42.68 -62.26 -11.11
N ASP A 49 43.81 -62.04 -11.79
CA ASP A 49 45.11 -62.53 -11.40
C ASP A 49 46.21 -61.49 -11.69
N PHE A 50 47.46 -61.83 -11.37
CA PHE A 50 48.63 -60.99 -11.61
C PHE A 50 49.54 -61.56 -12.72
N VAL A 51 49.00 -62.36 -13.65
CA VAL A 51 49.79 -62.97 -14.74
C VAL A 51 50.36 -61.90 -15.66
N GLU A 52 49.57 -60.88 -16.00
CA GLU A 52 50.02 -59.77 -16.85
C GLU A 52 51.16 -58.98 -16.20
N HIS A 53 51.04 -58.64 -14.92
CA HIS A 53 52.10 -57.97 -14.15
C HIS A 53 53.39 -58.81 -14.14
N ARG A 54 53.29 -60.12 -13.87
CA ARG A 54 54.44 -61.03 -13.89
C ARG A 54 55.07 -61.13 -15.27
N ALA A 55 54.26 -61.15 -16.34
CA ALA A 55 54.75 -61.19 -17.71
C ALA A 55 55.50 -59.91 -18.09
N LEU A 56 55.05 -58.75 -17.60
CA LEU A 56 55.65 -57.45 -17.90
C LEU A 56 56.90 -57.14 -17.06
N TYR A 57 56.93 -57.58 -15.80
CA TYR A 57 57.96 -57.14 -14.83
C TYR A 57 58.76 -58.28 -14.17
N GLY A 58 58.44 -59.55 -14.46
CA GLY A 58 59.17 -60.72 -13.97
C GLY A 58 59.08 -60.97 -12.45
N THR A 59 58.17 -60.28 -11.75
CA THR A 59 57.97 -60.37 -10.29
C THR A 59 56.48 -60.39 -9.95
N THR A 60 56.12 -60.96 -8.79
CA THR A 60 54.75 -60.88 -8.25
C THR A 60 54.55 -59.51 -7.60
N PRO A 61 53.43 -58.80 -7.84
CA PRO A 61 53.21 -57.49 -7.25
C PRO A 61 52.94 -57.57 -5.75
N GLU A 62 53.35 -56.54 -5.00
CA GLU A 62 52.89 -56.30 -3.63
C GLU A 62 51.62 -55.44 -3.67
N ALA A 63 50.49 -56.06 -3.99
CA ALA A 63 49.23 -55.33 -4.20
C ALA A 63 48.78 -54.60 -2.92
N SER A 64 48.45 -53.31 -3.06
CA SER A 64 47.73 -52.54 -2.05
C SER A 64 46.38 -52.14 -2.62
N TYR A 65 45.31 -52.35 -1.87
CA TYR A 65 43.96 -52.10 -2.36
C TYR A 65 43.42 -50.76 -1.87
N VAL A 66 42.71 -50.08 -2.76
CA VAL A 66 41.98 -48.85 -2.44
C VAL A 66 40.52 -49.00 -2.85
N LEU A 67 39.65 -48.50 -1.99
CA LEU A 67 38.21 -48.46 -2.18
C LEU A 67 37.80 -47.00 -2.41
N ARG A 68 37.06 -46.74 -3.48
CA ARG A 68 36.60 -45.39 -3.87
C ARG A 68 35.09 -45.31 -3.84
N ALA A 69 34.57 -44.25 -3.23
CA ALA A 69 33.14 -43.95 -3.20
C ALA A 69 32.70 -43.28 -4.52
N VAL A 70 31.53 -43.68 -5.03
CA VAL A 70 30.88 -43.17 -6.27
C VAL A 70 29.71 -42.23 -5.92
N GLY A 71 29.60 -41.85 -4.65
CA GLY A 71 28.58 -40.96 -4.11
C GLY A 71 28.84 -40.73 -2.62
N THR A 72 28.17 -39.76 -2.01
CA THR A 72 28.18 -39.58 -0.55
C THR A 72 27.43 -40.74 0.12
N GLY A 73 28.14 -41.55 0.90
CA GLY A 73 27.54 -42.60 1.73
C GLY A 73 26.90 -42.04 3.01
N PRO A 74 25.94 -42.78 3.62
CA PRO A 74 25.40 -42.39 4.92
C PRO A 74 26.48 -42.42 6.01
N ARG A 75 26.36 -41.50 6.97
CA ARG A 75 27.29 -41.41 8.11
C ARG A 75 27.24 -42.69 8.95
N GLY A 76 28.39 -43.14 9.43
CA GLY A 76 28.50 -44.34 10.27
C GLY A 76 28.63 -45.66 9.50
N THR A 77 28.57 -45.66 8.16
CA THR A 77 28.73 -46.88 7.36
C THR A 77 30.18 -47.39 7.43
N ALA A 78 30.36 -48.69 7.63
CA ALA A 78 31.63 -49.39 7.43
C ALA A 78 31.50 -50.37 6.28
N VAL A 79 32.59 -50.61 5.55
CA VAL A 79 32.61 -51.59 4.46
C VAL A 79 33.51 -52.74 4.84
N GLU A 80 32.92 -53.94 4.91
CA GLU A 80 33.66 -55.19 4.98
C GLU A 80 34.17 -55.54 3.57
N VAL A 81 35.47 -55.76 3.44
CA VAL A 81 36.14 -56.18 2.22
C VAL A 81 36.57 -57.62 2.42
N SER A 82 36.18 -58.51 1.51
CA SER A 82 36.54 -59.93 1.52
C SER A 82 37.57 -60.27 0.46
N GLY A 83 38.40 -61.27 0.71
CA GLY A 83 39.41 -61.74 -0.21
C GLY A 83 39.90 -63.16 0.07
N THR A 84 40.81 -63.64 -0.78
CA THR A 84 41.47 -64.94 -0.67
C THR A 84 42.97 -64.81 -0.83
N ASP A 85 43.71 -65.61 -0.09
CA ASP A 85 45.16 -65.74 -0.16
C ASP A 85 45.54 -67.22 -0.39
N PRO A 86 46.49 -67.54 -1.29
CA PRO A 86 46.86 -68.92 -1.59
C PRO A 86 47.40 -69.72 -0.40
N LEU A 87 47.96 -69.05 0.61
CA LEU A 87 48.55 -69.68 1.80
C LEU A 87 47.62 -69.58 3.03
N ALA A 88 46.98 -68.43 3.23
CA ALA A 88 46.16 -68.13 4.40
C ALA A 88 44.66 -68.41 4.22
N GLY A 89 44.19 -68.67 2.99
CA GLY A 89 42.78 -68.92 2.70
C GLY A 89 41.94 -67.63 2.63
N ALA A 90 40.66 -67.70 2.99
CA ALA A 90 39.77 -66.53 2.94
C ALA A 90 40.08 -65.53 4.07
N PHE A 91 40.00 -64.24 3.79
CA PHE A 91 40.19 -63.16 4.75
C PHE A 91 39.12 -62.07 4.61
N THR A 92 38.94 -61.29 5.68
CA THR A 92 38.13 -60.06 5.67
C THR A 92 38.88 -58.90 6.30
N ALA A 93 38.53 -57.67 5.90
CA ALA A 93 39.04 -56.43 6.45
C ALA A 93 37.90 -55.41 6.53
N VAL A 94 37.80 -54.64 7.61
CA VAL A 94 36.77 -53.60 7.76
C VAL A 94 37.39 -52.22 7.51
N VAL A 95 36.73 -51.44 6.65
CA VAL A 95 37.14 -50.10 6.26
C VAL A 95 36.15 -49.09 6.82
N ALA A 96 36.64 -48.15 7.62
CA ALA A 96 35.85 -47.01 8.05
C ALA A 96 35.64 -46.05 6.87
N THR A 97 34.38 -45.70 6.58
CA THR A 97 34.04 -44.83 5.44
C THR A 97 33.52 -43.45 5.87
N GLU A 98 33.65 -43.15 7.16
CA GLU A 98 33.21 -41.87 7.72
C GLU A 98 33.91 -40.69 7.03
N GLY A 99 33.10 -39.76 6.50
CA GLY A 99 33.59 -38.55 5.86
C GLY A 99 34.07 -38.72 4.41
N LEU A 100 33.98 -39.93 3.82
CA LEU A 100 34.24 -40.12 2.40
C LEU A 100 33.08 -39.54 1.56
N GLY A 101 33.41 -38.56 0.72
CA GLY A 101 32.49 -37.99 -0.26
C GLY A 101 32.63 -38.65 -1.64
N ASP A 102 31.80 -38.20 -2.58
CA ASP A 102 31.88 -38.62 -3.98
C ASP A 102 33.30 -38.44 -4.55
N GLY A 103 33.87 -39.55 -5.01
CA GLY A 103 35.20 -39.62 -5.59
C GLY A 103 36.34 -39.81 -4.60
N ASP A 104 36.11 -39.68 -3.29
CA ASP A 104 37.12 -39.93 -2.26
C ASP A 104 37.49 -41.42 -2.22
N SER A 105 38.74 -41.73 -1.88
CA SER A 105 39.22 -43.11 -1.77
C SER A 105 39.99 -43.35 -0.48
N VAL A 106 39.92 -44.58 0.01
CA VAL A 106 40.53 -45.03 1.26
C VAL A 106 41.30 -46.32 1.03
N ALA A 107 42.41 -46.49 1.73
CA ALA A 107 43.19 -47.73 1.67
C ALA A 107 42.50 -48.85 2.45
N VAL A 108 42.51 -50.06 1.87
CA VAL A 108 42.10 -51.27 2.58
C VAL A 108 43.31 -51.81 3.34
N VAL A 109 43.24 -51.76 4.67
CA VAL A 109 44.29 -52.32 5.52
C VAL A 109 44.10 -53.83 5.59
N LEU A 110 44.95 -54.56 4.87
CA LEU A 110 44.91 -56.02 4.86
C LEU A 110 45.39 -56.61 6.20
N PRO A 111 44.85 -57.76 6.64
CA PRO A 111 45.36 -58.50 7.80
C PRO A 111 46.85 -58.82 7.67
N SER A 112 47.56 -58.85 8.80
CA SER A 112 48.98 -59.22 8.84
C SER A 112 49.19 -60.71 8.48
N GLY A 113 50.22 -61.03 7.70
CA GLY A 113 50.60 -62.42 7.39
C GLY A 113 50.07 -62.94 6.04
N LEU A 114 49.40 -62.11 5.25
CA LEU A 114 49.02 -62.44 3.87
C LEU A 114 50.23 -62.40 2.93
N THR A 115 50.16 -63.20 1.86
CA THR A 115 51.19 -63.23 0.82
C THR A 115 50.98 -62.11 -0.21
N PRO A 116 51.99 -61.77 -1.02
CA PRO A 116 51.81 -60.86 -2.16
C PRO A 116 50.78 -61.33 -3.21
N GLU A 117 50.31 -62.58 -3.13
CA GLU A 117 49.30 -63.13 -4.04
C GLU A 117 47.86 -63.02 -3.50
N ALA A 118 47.65 -62.36 -2.36
CA ALA A 118 46.31 -62.09 -1.83
C ALA A 118 45.45 -61.31 -2.85
N ARG A 119 44.15 -61.65 -2.94
CA ARG A 119 43.19 -61.08 -3.89
C ARG A 119 41.88 -60.73 -3.21
N LEU A 120 41.36 -59.54 -3.47
CA LEU A 120 39.98 -59.18 -3.14
C LEU A 120 38.97 -60.01 -3.94
N THR A 121 37.91 -60.47 -3.28
CA THR A 121 36.80 -61.22 -3.87
C THR A 121 35.47 -60.48 -3.75
N GLY A 122 35.32 -59.54 -2.82
CA GLY A 122 34.08 -58.75 -2.72
C GLY A 122 34.14 -57.64 -1.68
N VAL A 123 33.06 -56.86 -1.64
CA VAL A 123 32.78 -55.81 -0.65
C VAL A 123 31.36 -55.95 -0.16
N ARG A 124 31.11 -55.65 1.11
CA ARG A 124 29.80 -55.64 1.72
C ARG A 124 29.68 -54.48 2.68
N GLU A 125 28.59 -53.74 2.60
CA GLU A 125 28.30 -52.65 3.53
C GLU A 125 27.68 -53.18 4.80
N ILE A 126 28.21 -52.72 5.94
CA ILE A 126 27.64 -53.00 7.25
C ILE A 126 26.60 -51.92 7.51
N ASP A 127 25.33 -52.33 7.63
CA ASP A 127 24.16 -51.46 7.87
C ASP A 127 23.97 -50.37 6.80
N GLY A 128 24.32 -50.68 5.55
CA GLY A 128 24.24 -49.77 4.41
C GLY A 128 22.84 -49.62 3.79
N PRO A 129 22.60 -48.58 2.98
CA PRO A 129 21.32 -48.32 2.32
C PRO A 129 21.00 -49.37 1.25
N THR A 130 19.74 -49.42 0.81
CA THR A 130 19.19 -50.43 -0.12
C THR A 130 19.68 -50.33 -1.58
N ALA A 131 20.55 -49.38 -1.90
CA ALA A 131 21.09 -49.21 -3.25
C ALA A 131 22.26 -50.17 -3.52
N PRO A 132 22.36 -50.75 -4.74
CA PRO A 132 23.36 -51.78 -5.05
C PRO A 132 24.80 -51.31 -4.77
N ALA A 133 25.53 -52.08 -3.95
CA ALA A 133 26.90 -51.75 -3.56
C ALA A 133 27.84 -51.60 -4.76
N GLN A 134 27.60 -52.31 -5.88
CA GLN A 134 28.41 -52.16 -7.09
C GLN A 134 28.24 -50.80 -7.76
N ASP A 135 27.17 -50.06 -7.50
CA ASP A 135 26.97 -48.72 -8.07
C ASP A 135 27.63 -47.64 -7.22
N ARG A 136 28.04 -47.99 -6.00
CA ARG A 136 28.50 -47.04 -4.97
C ARG A 136 29.98 -47.17 -4.66
N TRP A 137 30.58 -48.32 -4.94
CA TRP A 137 32.00 -48.56 -4.72
C TRP A 137 32.74 -48.90 -6.01
N ARG A 138 34.01 -48.52 -6.05
CA ARG A 138 35.00 -49.00 -7.03
C ARG A 138 36.24 -49.47 -6.27
N ALA A 139 36.80 -50.60 -6.67
CA ALA A 139 38.03 -51.13 -6.09
C ALA A 139 39.17 -51.08 -7.11
N THR A 140 40.36 -50.70 -6.66
CA THR A 140 41.57 -50.68 -7.49
C THR A 140 42.72 -51.32 -6.70
N ALA A 141 43.48 -52.19 -7.37
CA ALA A 141 44.73 -52.74 -6.87
C ALA A 141 45.90 -51.87 -7.37
N LEU A 142 46.67 -51.32 -6.45
CA LEU A 142 47.91 -50.58 -6.72
C LEU A 142 49.07 -51.57 -6.68
N LEU A 143 49.67 -51.88 -7.83
CA LEU A 143 50.65 -52.95 -7.98
C LEU A 143 52.09 -52.44 -7.84
N GLY A 144 52.34 -51.19 -8.24
CA GLY A 144 53.66 -50.56 -8.17
C GLY A 144 53.84 -49.56 -7.02
N THR A 145 55.09 -49.37 -6.58
CA THR A 145 55.44 -48.40 -5.52
C THR A 145 55.16 -46.95 -5.92
N THR A 146 55.37 -46.57 -7.18
CA THR A 146 55.00 -45.23 -7.67
C THR A 146 53.48 -45.06 -7.70
N ALA A 147 52.70 -46.11 -8.00
CA ALA A 147 51.22 -46.05 -7.94
C ALA A 147 50.72 -45.77 -6.52
N ARG A 148 51.32 -46.42 -5.51
CA ARG A 148 51.03 -46.17 -4.08
C ARG A 148 51.34 -44.72 -3.67
N LEU A 149 52.51 -44.20 -4.05
CA LEU A 149 52.88 -42.80 -3.77
C LEU A 149 51.97 -41.79 -4.49
N LEU A 150 51.64 -42.05 -5.76
CA LEU A 150 50.72 -41.22 -6.52
C LEU A 150 49.30 -41.28 -5.98
N TRP A 151 48.87 -42.39 -5.40
CA TRP A 151 47.57 -42.47 -4.73
C TRP A 151 47.53 -41.58 -3.49
N VAL A 152 48.56 -41.58 -2.63
CA VAL A 152 48.58 -40.71 -1.43
C VAL A 152 48.41 -39.24 -1.80
N VAL A 153 49.13 -38.76 -2.81
CA VAL A 153 49.01 -37.37 -3.29
C VAL A 153 47.71 -37.15 -4.07
N GLY A 154 47.27 -38.15 -4.84
CA GLY A 154 46.08 -38.10 -5.67
C GLY A 154 44.78 -38.06 -4.86
N ALA A 155 44.69 -38.87 -3.80
CA ALA A 155 43.54 -38.92 -2.90
C ALA A 155 43.35 -37.58 -2.17
N GLU A 156 44.44 -36.96 -1.70
CA GLU A 156 44.37 -35.63 -1.08
C GLU A 156 43.97 -34.56 -2.11
N ARG A 157 44.50 -34.64 -3.35
CA ARG A 157 44.08 -33.75 -4.44
C ARG A 157 42.59 -33.89 -4.77
N ASP A 158 42.08 -35.11 -4.87
CA ASP A 158 40.67 -35.38 -5.16
C ASP A 158 39.78 -34.81 -4.03
N ARG A 159 40.18 -35.01 -2.77
CA ARG A 159 39.53 -34.42 -1.59
C ARG A 159 39.53 -32.88 -1.63
N LEU A 160 40.69 -32.25 -1.88
CA LEU A 160 40.79 -30.79 -1.99
C LEU A 160 39.98 -30.24 -3.17
N THR A 161 39.91 -30.97 -4.29
CA THR A 161 39.11 -30.60 -5.46
C THR A 161 37.62 -30.65 -5.15
N ARG A 162 37.15 -31.64 -4.37
CA ARG A 162 35.79 -31.70 -3.86
C ARG A 162 35.49 -30.54 -2.91
N LEU A 163 36.33 -30.31 -1.91
CA LEU A 163 36.18 -29.19 -0.97
C LEU A 163 36.15 -27.84 -1.69
N THR A 164 36.96 -27.65 -2.73
CA THR A 164 36.95 -26.44 -3.56
C THR A 164 35.63 -26.27 -4.32
N ARG A 165 35.07 -27.36 -4.87
CA ARG A 165 33.74 -27.35 -5.50
C ARG A 165 32.65 -26.98 -4.50
N GLU A 166 32.67 -27.59 -3.32
CA GLU A 166 31.73 -27.28 -2.24
C GLU A 166 31.79 -25.79 -1.86
N VAL A 167 32.98 -25.23 -1.65
CA VAL A 167 33.17 -23.79 -1.38
C VAL A 167 32.70 -22.91 -2.54
N HIS A 168 32.89 -23.34 -3.79
CA HIS A 168 32.41 -22.61 -4.96
C HIS A 168 30.87 -22.62 -5.04
N ASP A 169 30.24 -23.76 -4.78
CA ASP A 169 28.79 -23.92 -4.77
C ASP A 169 28.12 -23.04 -3.68
N GLN A 170 28.82 -22.74 -2.57
CA GLN A 170 28.37 -21.77 -1.55
C GLN A 170 28.28 -20.32 -2.05
N ARG A 171 28.74 -20.01 -3.27
CA ARG A 171 28.60 -18.67 -3.89
C ARG A 171 27.35 -18.52 -4.75
N VAL A 172 26.68 -19.62 -5.07
CA VAL A 172 25.53 -19.64 -5.97
C VAL A 172 24.28 -19.98 -5.17
N VAL A 173 23.34 -19.04 -5.06
CA VAL A 173 22.13 -19.19 -4.20
C VAL A 173 21.38 -20.49 -4.45
N ALA A 174 21.32 -20.97 -5.69
CA ALA A 174 20.65 -22.24 -6.01
C ALA A 174 21.28 -23.48 -5.33
N ARG A 175 22.56 -23.40 -4.94
CA ARG A 175 23.35 -24.50 -4.35
C ARG A 175 23.91 -24.18 -2.95
N THR A 176 23.81 -22.94 -2.51
CA THR A 176 24.26 -22.50 -1.19
C THR A 176 23.39 -23.10 -0.09
N THR A 177 24.00 -23.47 1.04
CA THR A 177 23.32 -24.13 2.16
C THR A 177 23.75 -23.53 3.51
N GLY A 178 22.95 -23.76 4.54
CA GLY A 178 23.22 -23.34 5.92
C GLY A 178 23.60 -21.87 6.07
N ALA A 179 24.66 -21.59 6.84
CA ALA A 179 25.07 -20.24 7.21
C ALA A 179 25.43 -19.34 6.02
N SER A 180 25.99 -19.89 4.94
CA SER A 180 26.29 -19.11 3.74
C SER A 180 25.03 -18.60 3.06
N LEU A 181 23.95 -19.40 3.08
CA LEU A 181 22.65 -19.01 2.54
C LEU A 181 22.02 -17.91 3.41
N ASP A 182 22.21 -18.00 4.73
CA ASP A 182 21.77 -16.98 5.68
C ASP A 182 22.49 -15.64 5.47
N LEU A 183 23.78 -15.66 5.13
CA LEU A 183 24.53 -14.45 4.77
C LEU A 183 23.97 -13.81 3.48
N VAL A 184 23.68 -14.62 2.46
CA VAL A 184 23.05 -14.12 1.23
C VAL A 184 21.70 -13.47 1.51
N GLY A 185 20.89 -14.08 2.39
CA GLY A 185 19.62 -13.49 2.76
C GLY A 185 19.77 -12.25 3.63
N ALA A 186 20.79 -12.17 4.50
CA ALA A 186 21.11 -10.97 5.25
C ALA A 186 21.47 -9.79 4.33
N ASP A 187 22.23 -10.03 3.25
CA ASP A 187 22.53 -9.02 2.23
C ASP A 187 21.27 -8.50 1.54
N LEU A 188 20.24 -9.34 1.41
CA LEU A 188 18.94 -9.00 0.85
C LEU A 188 17.95 -8.45 1.89
N ALA A 189 18.35 -8.34 3.17
CA ALA A 189 17.47 -8.03 4.30
C ALA A 189 16.29 -9.01 4.47
N VAL A 190 16.45 -10.24 4.00
CA VAL A 190 15.46 -11.33 4.08
C VAL A 190 16.07 -12.47 4.90
N PRO A 191 16.05 -12.42 6.24
CA PRO A 191 16.59 -13.50 7.07
C PRO A 191 15.62 -14.70 7.09
N ARG A 192 16.15 -15.85 7.53
CA ARG A 192 15.42 -17.12 7.66
C ARG A 192 14.33 -17.03 8.74
N PHE A 193 13.20 -17.73 8.56
CA PHE A 193 12.20 -17.78 9.61
C PHE A 193 12.69 -18.56 10.83
N PRO A 194 12.49 -18.03 12.05
CA PRO A 194 12.84 -18.74 13.26
C PRO A 194 11.92 -19.94 13.46
N PRO A 195 12.34 -20.92 14.28
CA PRO A 195 11.47 -21.97 14.76
C PRO A 195 10.18 -21.45 15.41
N THR A 196 9.01 -21.97 15.02
CA THR A 196 7.72 -21.69 15.67
C THR A 196 6.93 -22.98 15.92
N PRO A 197 5.97 -22.99 16.88
CA PRO A 197 5.05 -24.12 17.03
C PRO A 197 4.33 -24.44 15.72
N TYR A 198 3.95 -25.72 15.53
CA TYR A 198 3.24 -26.16 14.34
C TYR A 198 1.92 -25.39 14.14
N SER A 199 1.53 -25.26 12.88
CA SER A 199 0.13 -25.06 12.52
C SER A 199 -0.50 -26.37 12.04
N VAL A 200 -1.82 -26.35 11.92
CA VAL A 200 -2.60 -27.48 11.41
C VAL A 200 -2.68 -27.37 9.88
N ASP A 201 -2.31 -28.44 9.20
CA ASP A 201 -2.48 -28.60 7.75
C ASP A 201 -3.45 -29.76 7.42
N PRO A 202 -3.88 -29.95 6.16
CA PRO A 202 -4.82 -31.01 5.79
C PRO A 202 -4.38 -32.43 6.15
N ALA A 203 -3.07 -32.69 6.27
CA ALA A 203 -2.53 -34.00 6.62
C ALA A 203 -2.31 -34.20 8.13
N THR A 204 -2.50 -33.16 8.94
CA THR A 204 -2.41 -33.22 10.40
C THR A 204 -3.64 -33.95 10.94
N VAL A 205 -3.44 -35.05 11.65
CA VAL A 205 -4.51 -35.82 12.30
C VAL A 205 -4.85 -35.22 13.65
N ALA A 206 -3.82 -34.99 14.48
CA ALA A 206 -3.94 -34.35 15.79
C ALA A 206 -2.68 -33.52 16.08
N LEU A 207 -2.84 -32.42 16.81
CA LEU A 207 -1.75 -31.53 17.21
C LEU A 207 -1.90 -31.14 18.68
N PHE A 208 -0.89 -31.45 19.49
CA PHE A 208 -0.85 -31.12 20.90
C PHE A 208 0.33 -30.19 21.18
N HIS A 209 0.04 -28.91 21.43
CA HIS A 209 1.05 -27.96 21.88
C HIS A 209 1.55 -28.26 23.30
N LEU A 210 0.74 -28.97 24.10
CA LEU A 210 1.05 -29.31 25.50
C LEU A 210 1.29 -28.09 26.42
N ASP A 211 0.86 -26.91 25.98
CA ASP A 211 0.99 -25.63 26.67
C ASP A 211 -0.19 -25.28 27.58
N ASP A 212 -1.17 -26.19 27.67
CA ASP A 212 -2.37 -26.07 28.49
C ASP A 212 -2.03 -25.72 29.95
N ALA A 213 -2.78 -24.77 30.51
CA ALA A 213 -2.62 -24.38 31.90
C ALA A 213 -2.98 -25.54 32.86
N PRO A 214 -2.26 -25.71 33.99
CA PRO A 214 -2.63 -26.71 34.98
C PRO A 214 -4.10 -26.56 35.42
N GLY A 215 -4.89 -27.62 35.23
CA GLY A 215 -6.33 -27.64 35.54
C GLY A 215 -7.26 -27.18 34.41
N ALA A 216 -6.75 -26.98 33.19
CA ALA A 216 -7.57 -26.70 32.01
C ALA A 216 -8.59 -27.83 31.70
N VAL A 217 -9.67 -27.48 31.00
CA VAL A 217 -10.68 -28.42 30.48
C VAL A 217 -10.90 -28.13 28.99
N PRO A 218 -10.50 -29.03 28.06
CA PRO A 218 -9.83 -30.31 28.31
C PRO A 218 -8.44 -30.16 28.95
N ALA A 219 -7.94 -31.24 29.57
CA ALA A 219 -6.67 -31.23 30.29
C ALA A 219 -5.47 -31.09 29.35
N ILE A 220 -5.57 -31.66 28.14
CA ILE A 220 -4.67 -31.44 27.01
C ILE A 220 -5.51 -31.19 25.76
N THR A 221 -5.34 -30.03 25.13
CA THR A 221 -6.14 -29.60 23.98
C THR A 221 -5.56 -30.16 22.69
N ASP A 222 -6.43 -30.58 21.78
CA ASP A 222 -6.06 -30.89 20.40
C ASP A 222 -6.30 -29.63 19.57
N ALA A 223 -5.21 -28.99 19.13
CA ALA A 223 -5.26 -27.77 18.36
C ALA A 223 -5.90 -27.96 16.98
N ALA A 224 -6.00 -29.19 16.46
CA ALA A 224 -6.75 -29.46 15.23
C ALA A 224 -8.27 -29.28 15.40
N ALA A 225 -8.79 -29.35 16.63
CA ALA A 225 -10.22 -29.27 16.92
C ALA A 225 -10.87 -27.91 16.60
N ILE A 226 -10.09 -26.82 16.56
CA ILE A 226 -10.62 -25.49 16.26
C ILE A 226 -11.00 -25.34 14.78
N PHE A 227 -10.53 -26.23 13.92
CA PHE A 227 -10.80 -26.21 12.48
C PHE A 227 -12.15 -26.89 12.18
N PRO A 228 -13.06 -26.22 11.45
CA PRO A 228 -14.37 -26.78 11.12
C PRO A 228 -14.27 -28.14 10.42
N GLY A 229 -15.15 -29.08 10.80
CA GLY A 229 -15.23 -30.40 10.18
C GLY A 229 -14.22 -31.43 10.69
N ARG A 230 -13.40 -31.09 11.69
CA ARG A 230 -12.46 -32.02 12.33
C ARG A 230 -13.00 -32.62 13.62
N THR A 231 -12.68 -33.89 13.84
CA THR A 231 -12.97 -34.59 15.10
C THR A 231 -11.94 -34.16 16.16
N PRO A 232 -12.36 -33.72 17.36
CA PRO A 232 -11.43 -33.35 18.42
C PRO A 232 -10.84 -34.58 19.10
N HIS A 233 -9.51 -34.64 19.22
CA HIS A 233 -8.78 -35.74 19.86
C HIS A 233 -8.12 -35.33 21.19
N HIS A 234 -8.88 -34.76 22.12
CA HIS A 234 -8.36 -34.25 23.40
C HIS A 234 -7.71 -35.32 24.28
N GLY A 235 -6.66 -34.93 25.02
CA GLY A 235 -5.92 -35.80 25.92
C GLY A 235 -6.35 -35.68 27.38
N VAL A 236 -6.26 -36.81 28.10
CA VAL A 236 -6.48 -36.91 29.54
C VAL A 236 -5.14 -37.17 30.23
N LEU A 237 -4.77 -36.32 31.18
CA LEU A 237 -3.59 -36.50 32.02
C LEU A 237 -3.82 -37.56 33.10
N SER A 238 -2.84 -38.45 33.31
CA SER A 238 -2.87 -39.47 34.36
C SER A 238 -1.52 -39.70 35.03
N GLY A 239 -1.54 -40.32 36.21
CA GLY A 239 -0.34 -40.69 36.97
C GLY A 239 0.47 -39.47 37.42
N THR A 240 1.80 -39.53 37.29
CA THR A 240 2.71 -38.47 37.75
C THR A 240 2.97 -37.34 36.73
N ALA A 241 2.24 -37.29 35.62
CA ALA A 241 2.44 -36.29 34.58
C ALA A 241 2.11 -34.87 35.09
N THR A 242 2.99 -33.90 34.84
CA THR A 242 2.87 -32.52 35.34
C THR A 242 2.85 -31.53 34.17
N PRO A 243 1.69 -30.93 33.82
CA PRO A 243 1.60 -29.90 32.78
C PRO A 243 2.14 -28.55 33.27
N GLY A 244 2.35 -27.61 32.34
CA GLY A 244 2.73 -26.24 32.64
C GLY A 244 4.20 -26.03 33.03
N VAL A 245 5.07 -27.02 32.76
CA VAL A 245 6.52 -26.86 32.97
C VAL A 245 7.17 -26.12 31.81
N PRO A 246 8.29 -25.39 32.01
CA PRO A 246 9.00 -24.75 30.90
C PRO A 246 9.44 -25.76 29.82
N ALA A 247 9.11 -25.45 28.57
CA ALA A 247 9.37 -26.32 27.43
C ALA A 247 10.06 -25.59 26.26
N ARG A 248 10.02 -26.14 25.04
CA ARG A 248 10.75 -25.62 23.87
C ARG A 248 10.21 -24.25 23.44
N TYR A 249 8.89 -24.09 23.42
CA TYR A 249 8.24 -22.85 22.96
C TYR A 249 7.64 -22.01 24.08
N ASP A 250 6.92 -22.64 25.00
CA ASP A 250 6.40 -21.98 26.20
C ASP A 250 6.33 -23.00 27.35
N ARG A 251 5.29 -23.82 27.34
CA ARG A 251 5.00 -24.83 28.36
C ARG A 251 4.83 -26.20 27.71
N GLY A 252 5.06 -27.25 28.51
CA GLY A 252 4.93 -28.64 28.10
C GLY A 252 4.54 -29.52 29.27
N VAL A 253 4.67 -30.84 29.09
CA VAL A 253 4.37 -31.83 30.13
C VAL A 253 5.63 -32.57 30.57
N ARG A 254 5.89 -32.55 31.88
CA ARG A 254 6.98 -33.33 32.50
C ARG A 254 6.48 -34.68 33.00
N PHE A 255 7.27 -35.72 32.76
CA PHE A 255 7.05 -37.09 33.21
C PHE A 255 8.18 -37.55 34.14
N PRO A 256 8.07 -37.32 35.47
CA PRO A 256 9.08 -37.71 36.46
C PRO A 256 8.97 -39.19 36.91
N GLY A 257 7.94 -39.90 36.44
CA GLY A 257 7.53 -41.20 36.96
C GLY A 257 6.54 -41.88 36.02
N ALA A 258 5.72 -42.78 36.57
CA ALA A 258 4.68 -43.45 35.82
C ALA A 258 3.47 -42.53 35.58
N GLY A 259 3.49 -41.77 34.50
CA GLY A 259 2.41 -40.88 34.08
C GLY A 259 2.32 -40.79 32.56
N SER A 260 1.16 -40.38 32.07
CA SER A 260 0.87 -40.32 30.62
C SER A 260 -0.21 -39.28 30.30
N VAL A 261 -0.24 -38.90 29.03
CA VAL A 261 -1.41 -38.28 28.40
C VAL A 261 -2.06 -39.34 27.51
N THR A 262 -3.31 -39.68 27.80
CA THR A 262 -4.08 -40.68 27.05
C THR A 262 -5.11 -40.00 26.15
N ILE A 263 -5.07 -40.32 24.87
CA ILE A 263 -6.04 -39.89 23.86
C ILE A 263 -6.84 -41.13 23.45
N ALA A 264 -8.17 -41.01 23.51
CA ALA A 264 -9.06 -42.12 23.22
C ALA A 264 -8.85 -42.67 21.80
N SER A 265 -8.91 -43.99 21.65
CA SER A 265 -8.82 -44.64 20.34
C SER A 265 -9.84 -44.07 19.35
N HIS A 266 -9.39 -43.76 18.14
CA HIS A 266 -10.21 -43.30 17.03
C HIS A 266 -9.67 -43.79 15.69
N ALA A 267 -10.54 -43.96 14.69
CA ALA A 267 -10.17 -44.45 13.36
C ALA A 267 -9.23 -43.49 12.60
N ASP A 268 -9.26 -42.19 12.92
CA ASP A 268 -8.37 -41.18 12.30
C ASP A 268 -6.88 -41.48 12.52
N PHE A 269 -6.53 -42.26 13.54
CA PHE A 269 -5.15 -42.67 13.82
C PHE A 269 -4.73 -43.95 13.07
N ASP A 270 -5.66 -44.63 12.38
CA ASP A 270 -5.38 -45.85 11.62
C ASP A 270 -4.59 -45.51 10.36
N VAL A 271 -3.64 -46.38 10.00
CA VAL A 271 -2.78 -46.21 8.82
C VAL A 271 -3.14 -47.30 7.82
N ALA A 272 -3.78 -46.93 6.71
CA ALA A 272 -4.08 -47.91 5.66
C ALA A 272 -2.78 -48.45 5.02
N ALA A 273 -2.87 -49.60 4.34
CA ALA A 273 -1.69 -50.27 3.78
C ALA A 273 -0.90 -49.41 2.77
N GLY A 274 -1.57 -48.45 2.10
CA GLY A 274 -0.96 -47.51 1.17
C GLY A 274 -0.62 -46.14 1.76
N ASP A 275 -0.99 -45.87 3.02
CA ASP A 275 -0.85 -44.54 3.62
C ASP A 275 0.44 -44.40 4.43
N GLY A 276 0.97 -43.19 4.47
CA GLY A 276 2.12 -42.84 5.29
C GLY A 276 1.73 -42.52 6.74
N LEU A 277 2.72 -42.40 7.60
CA LEU A 277 2.55 -41.92 8.97
C LEU A 277 3.76 -41.08 9.39
N THR A 278 3.52 -39.98 10.07
CA THR A 278 4.55 -39.28 10.84
C THR A 278 4.04 -39.03 12.24
N VAL A 279 4.84 -39.41 13.24
CA VAL A 279 4.66 -39.01 14.63
C VAL A 279 5.92 -38.30 15.07
N GLU A 280 5.77 -37.06 15.50
CA GLU A 280 6.89 -36.19 15.83
C GLU A 280 6.62 -35.36 17.07
N LEU A 281 7.68 -35.07 17.81
CA LEU A 281 7.62 -34.36 19.08
C LEU A 281 8.99 -33.85 19.52
N PHE A 282 9.02 -32.94 20.49
CA PHE A 282 10.23 -32.58 21.21
C PHE A 282 10.35 -33.37 22.51
N VAL A 283 11.55 -33.90 22.76
CA VAL A 283 11.92 -34.51 24.04
C VAL A 283 13.09 -33.80 24.67
N ARG A 284 13.08 -33.70 25.99
CA ARG A 284 14.27 -33.48 26.81
C ARG A 284 14.30 -34.56 27.90
N PRO A 285 15.07 -35.64 27.70
CA PRO A 285 15.16 -36.69 28.70
C PRO A 285 15.92 -36.20 29.96
N ASP A 286 15.61 -36.78 31.11
CA ASP A 286 16.36 -36.57 32.33
C ASP A 286 17.62 -37.46 32.35
N ALA A 287 18.65 -37.09 33.11
CA ALA A 287 19.89 -37.87 33.22
C ALA A 287 19.69 -39.31 33.74
N VAL A 288 18.61 -39.56 34.48
CA VAL A 288 18.25 -40.88 35.04
C VAL A 288 17.29 -41.68 34.13
N SER A 289 16.93 -41.15 32.96
CA SER A 289 16.01 -41.83 32.04
C SER A 289 16.62 -43.14 31.52
N THR A 290 15.84 -44.21 31.57
CA THR A 290 16.14 -45.47 30.87
C THR A 290 15.24 -45.60 29.63
N LEU A 291 15.36 -46.70 28.89
CA LEU A 291 14.50 -46.95 27.73
C LEU A 291 13.01 -46.93 28.10
N GLY A 292 12.24 -46.13 27.38
CA GLY A 292 10.79 -46.13 27.47
C GLY A 292 10.12 -45.33 26.36
N PHE A 293 8.80 -45.43 26.32
CA PHE A 293 7.96 -44.80 25.31
C PHE A 293 7.87 -43.29 25.53
N VAL A 294 7.92 -42.53 24.45
CA VAL A 294 7.59 -41.10 24.43
C VAL A 294 6.28 -40.84 23.69
N ALA A 295 5.97 -41.67 22.69
CA ALA A 295 4.65 -41.75 22.07
C ALA A 295 4.40 -43.17 21.56
N ARG A 296 3.18 -43.67 21.73
CA ARG A 296 2.76 -44.96 21.18
C ARG A 296 1.26 -45.00 20.91
N ARG A 297 0.84 -45.94 20.07
CA ARG A 297 -0.56 -46.32 19.93
C ARG A 297 -0.72 -47.83 19.98
N GLY A 298 -1.55 -48.33 20.90
CA GLY A 298 -1.70 -49.76 21.14
C GLY A 298 -0.67 -50.34 22.09
N LEU A 299 -0.75 -51.65 22.34
CA LEU A 299 0.17 -52.40 23.21
C LEU A 299 1.12 -53.28 22.37
N PRO A 300 2.35 -53.55 22.85
CA PRO A 300 3.26 -54.48 22.19
C PRO A 300 2.60 -55.85 21.94
N GLY A 301 2.71 -56.37 20.70
CA GLY A 301 2.07 -57.62 20.27
C GLY A 301 0.67 -57.48 19.63
N SER A 302 0.25 -56.26 19.36
CA SER A 302 -0.92 -55.89 18.53
C SER A 302 -0.46 -54.88 17.46
N PRO A 303 -1.26 -54.56 16.42
CA PRO A 303 -0.88 -53.49 15.49
C PRO A 303 -0.55 -52.22 16.28
N VAL A 304 0.69 -51.75 16.18
CA VAL A 304 1.24 -50.71 17.05
C VAL A 304 2.17 -49.81 16.24
N TRP A 305 2.19 -48.53 16.56
CA TRP A 305 3.36 -47.70 16.27
C TRP A 305 3.89 -47.12 17.58
N ALA A 306 5.21 -47.01 17.69
CA ALA A 306 5.87 -46.55 18.91
C ALA A 306 7.16 -45.79 18.59
N LEU A 307 7.42 -44.77 19.41
CA LEU A 307 8.68 -44.05 19.50
C LEU A 307 9.22 -44.19 20.92
N ASP A 308 10.42 -44.73 21.02
CA ASP A 308 11.14 -44.96 22.27
C ASP A 308 12.39 -44.10 22.36
N VAL A 309 12.71 -43.67 23.58
CA VAL A 309 13.94 -42.95 23.91
C VAL A 309 14.62 -43.60 25.11
N GLY A 310 15.92 -43.88 24.99
CA GLY A 310 16.76 -44.35 26.09
C GLY A 310 17.96 -45.17 25.64
N ASP A 311 18.65 -45.82 26.58
CA ASP A 311 19.84 -46.62 26.25
C ASP A 311 19.45 -47.92 25.53
N LEU A 312 19.95 -48.08 24.30
CA LEU A 312 19.71 -49.24 23.43
C LEU A 312 20.92 -50.18 23.32
N GLY A 313 22.05 -49.85 23.98
CA GLY A 313 23.31 -50.60 23.86
C GLY A 313 24.03 -50.41 22.52
N LEU A 314 23.71 -49.35 21.77
CA LEU A 314 24.24 -49.06 20.42
C LEU A 314 25.41 -48.07 20.43
N GLY A 315 25.96 -47.74 21.59
CA GLY A 315 27.07 -46.79 21.76
C GLY A 315 26.66 -45.32 21.94
N GLY A 316 25.39 -44.97 21.73
CA GLY A 316 24.82 -43.65 22.06
C GLY A 316 24.01 -43.65 23.37
N ARG A 317 24.11 -42.57 24.14
CA ARG A 317 23.34 -42.28 25.36
C ARG A 317 21.97 -41.73 24.96
N GLN A 318 20.90 -42.40 25.41
CA GLN A 318 19.52 -41.97 25.11
C GLN A 318 19.18 -42.00 23.62
N SER A 319 19.54 -43.11 22.96
CA SER A 319 19.20 -43.41 21.56
C SER A 319 17.69 -43.46 21.30
N VAL A 320 17.30 -43.37 20.03
CA VAL A 320 15.91 -43.34 19.58
C VAL A 320 15.58 -44.62 18.82
N ARG A 321 14.42 -45.22 19.09
CA ARG A 321 13.89 -46.36 18.32
C ARG A 321 12.48 -46.05 17.84
N ALA A 322 12.22 -46.40 16.58
CA ALA A 322 10.88 -46.43 16.03
C ALA A 322 10.47 -47.87 15.72
N THR A 323 9.22 -48.19 16.01
CA THR A 323 8.62 -49.49 15.68
C THR A 323 7.24 -49.29 15.07
N VAL A 324 6.94 -50.04 14.01
CA VAL A 324 5.61 -50.13 13.41
C VAL A 324 5.30 -51.60 13.14
N ASP A 325 4.15 -52.07 13.61
CA ASP A 325 3.69 -53.46 13.53
C ASP A 325 2.25 -53.48 12.99
N ASP A 326 1.98 -54.33 12.00
CA ASP A 326 0.62 -54.54 11.45
C ASP A 326 -0.14 -55.71 12.13
N GLY A 327 0.44 -56.33 13.15
CA GLY A 327 -0.04 -57.53 13.83
C GLY A 327 0.50 -58.86 13.26
N THR A 328 1.20 -58.81 12.12
CA THR A 328 1.84 -59.94 11.43
C THR A 328 3.33 -59.70 11.22
N VAL A 329 3.71 -58.48 10.81
CA VAL A 329 5.07 -58.04 10.52
C VAL A 329 5.36 -56.76 11.30
N ALA A 330 6.52 -56.74 11.97
CA ALA A 330 7.04 -55.57 12.66
C ALA A 330 8.31 -55.04 11.96
N LEU A 331 8.29 -53.76 11.60
CA LEU A 331 9.48 -53.00 11.24
C LEU A 331 9.99 -52.25 12.45
N SER A 332 11.27 -52.38 12.75
CA SER A 332 11.91 -51.66 13.85
C SER A 332 13.27 -51.14 13.41
N VAL A 333 13.56 -49.88 13.74
CA VAL A 333 14.83 -49.23 13.43
C VAL A 333 15.29 -48.43 14.64
N SER A 334 16.60 -48.43 14.90
CA SER A 334 17.20 -47.72 16.02
C SER A 334 18.32 -46.82 15.51
N ALA A 335 18.37 -45.59 16.01
CA ALA A 335 19.41 -44.62 15.72
C ALA A 335 20.31 -44.46 16.95
N ALA A 336 21.60 -44.74 16.80
CA ALA A 336 22.61 -44.49 17.83
C ALA A 336 22.90 -42.99 17.90
N VAL A 337 22.14 -42.27 18.72
CA VAL A 337 22.29 -40.82 18.94
C VAL A 337 22.46 -40.51 20.42
N ASP A 338 23.23 -39.45 20.71
CA ASP A 338 23.38 -38.87 22.04
C ASP A 338 22.37 -37.72 22.21
N LEU A 339 21.18 -38.03 22.74
CA LEU A 339 20.21 -36.97 23.06
C LEU A 339 20.70 -36.16 24.27
N SER A 340 20.52 -34.85 24.20
CA SER A 340 20.94 -33.95 25.28
C SER A 340 19.91 -33.95 26.41
N THR A 341 20.40 -33.94 27.64
CA THR A 341 19.57 -33.76 28.84
C THR A 341 19.33 -32.29 29.18
N ASP A 342 20.08 -31.37 28.57
CA ASP A 342 20.05 -29.93 28.85
C ASP A 342 19.20 -29.13 27.84
N ARG A 343 18.92 -29.70 26.67
CA ARG A 343 18.10 -29.05 25.61
C ARG A 343 17.06 -30.02 25.05
N PHE A 344 16.01 -29.46 24.48
CA PHE A 344 15.04 -30.23 23.72
C PHE A 344 15.62 -30.65 22.37
N THR A 345 15.31 -31.87 21.96
CA THR A 345 15.63 -32.43 20.65
C THR A 345 14.35 -32.87 19.96
N HIS A 346 14.22 -32.54 18.68
CA HIS A 346 13.11 -33.03 17.85
C HIS A 346 13.38 -34.49 17.48
N VAL A 347 12.38 -35.34 17.65
CA VAL A 347 12.42 -36.74 17.28
C VAL A 347 11.16 -37.09 16.50
N ALA A 348 11.31 -37.88 15.44
CA ALA A 348 10.19 -38.35 14.66
C ALA A 348 10.39 -39.79 14.17
N LEU A 349 9.28 -40.51 14.08
CA LEU A 349 9.16 -41.70 13.24
C LEU A 349 8.46 -41.31 11.93
N VAL A 350 9.00 -41.76 10.81
CA VAL A 350 8.43 -41.52 9.48
C VAL A 350 8.27 -42.84 8.76
N LEU A 351 7.02 -43.18 8.43
CA LEU A 351 6.66 -44.34 7.62
C LEU A 351 6.24 -43.87 6.24
N SER A 352 7.03 -44.19 5.22
CA SER A 352 6.70 -43.98 3.81
C SER A 352 6.29 -45.28 3.12
N ARG A 353 5.38 -45.21 2.15
CA ARG A 353 4.84 -46.34 1.40
C ARG A 353 5.12 -46.21 -0.09
N ASP A 354 5.49 -47.32 -0.72
CA ASP A 354 5.49 -47.50 -2.17
C ASP A 354 4.90 -48.88 -2.50
N GLY A 355 3.60 -48.91 -2.81
CA GLY A 355 2.86 -50.17 -2.97
C GLY A 355 2.82 -50.98 -1.67
N ALA A 356 3.31 -52.23 -1.71
CA ALA A 356 3.37 -53.11 -0.54
C ALA A 356 4.64 -52.91 0.31
N ASP A 357 5.62 -52.17 -0.19
CA ASP A 357 6.87 -51.90 0.51
C ASP A 357 6.72 -50.67 1.41
N ALA A 358 7.13 -50.84 2.66
CA ALA A 358 7.22 -49.79 3.65
C ALA A 358 8.69 -49.46 3.94
N ARG A 359 8.95 -48.18 4.18
CA ARG A 359 10.21 -47.69 4.71
C ARG A 359 9.93 -46.92 5.99
N LEU A 360 10.53 -47.38 7.09
CA LEU A 360 10.45 -46.77 8.41
C LEU A 360 11.77 -46.08 8.73
N ALA A 361 11.72 -44.80 9.06
CA ALA A 361 12.89 -43.99 9.39
C ALA A 361 12.76 -43.33 10.77
N VAL A 362 13.89 -43.18 11.45
CA VAL A 362 14.05 -42.33 12.64
C VAL A 362 14.73 -41.04 12.20
N VAL A 363 14.09 -39.92 12.53
CA VAL A 363 14.60 -38.57 12.26
C VAL A 363 14.87 -37.88 13.60
N VAL A 364 16.03 -37.23 13.70
CA VAL A 364 16.44 -36.44 14.86
C VAL A 364 16.89 -35.07 14.39
N ASP A 365 16.33 -34.01 14.98
CA ASP A 365 16.53 -32.61 14.58
C ASP A 365 16.40 -32.40 13.06
N GLY A 366 15.41 -33.07 12.47
CA GLY A 366 15.08 -32.98 11.05
C GLY A 366 16.01 -33.74 10.10
N VAL A 367 16.99 -34.47 10.63
CA VAL A 367 17.93 -35.30 9.86
C VAL A 367 17.59 -36.77 10.06
N GLU A 368 17.41 -37.51 8.97
CA GLU A 368 17.29 -38.97 9.00
C GLU A 368 18.58 -39.59 9.55
N GLN A 369 18.46 -40.34 10.65
CA GLN A 369 19.60 -40.97 11.32
C GLN A 369 19.71 -42.46 10.99
N ALA A 370 18.58 -43.14 10.81
CA ALA A 370 18.51 -44.55 10.47
C ALA A 370 17.19 -44.87 9.77
N ALA A 371 17.20 -45.86 8.87
CA ALA A 371 16.00 -46.37 8.22
C ALA A 371 16.06 -47.88 8.00
N THR A 372 14.90 -48.50 7.85
CA THR A 372 14.73 -49.89 7.44
C THR A 372 13.57 -50.02 6.46
N SER A 373 13.58 -51.06 5.64
CA SER A 373 12.52 -51.32 4.66
C SER A 373 12.05 -52.77 4.71
N GLY A 374 10.77 -52.99 4.42
CA GLY A 374 10.18 -54.32 4.31
C GLY A 374 8.70 -54.26 3.99
N ALA A 375 8.08 -55.42 3.77
CA ALA A 375 6.63 -55.50 3.56
C ALA A 375 5.90 -55.20 4.87
N LEU A 376 4.82 -54.42 4.79
CA LEU A 376 3.97 -54.08 5.93
C LEU A 376 2.53 -53.86 5.44
N GLY A 377 1.55 -54.40 6.15
CA GLY A 377 0.12 -54.22 5.91
C GLY A 377 -0.44 -52.93 6.52
N ALA A 378 -1.77 -52.88 6.67
CA ALA A 378 -2.45 -51.78 7.35
C ALA A 378 -2.23 -51.86 8.87
N VAL A 379 -2.00 -50.71 9.51
CA VAL A 379 -1.80 -50.59 10.96
C VAL A 379 -3.05 -49.97 11.55
N GLY A 380 -3.97 -50.81 12.03
CA GLY A 380 -5.21 -50.39 12.69
C GLY A 380 -5.37 -51.11 14.02
N THR A 381 -5.56 -50.36 15.10
CA THR A 381 -5.72 -50.91 16.46
C THR A 381 -6.82 -50.19 17.22
N ALA A 382 -7.59 -50.90 18.05
CA ALA A 382 -8.56 -50.29 18.96
C ALA A 382 -7.90 -49.66 20.21
N GLY A 383 -6.57 -49.55 20.22
CA GLY A 383 -5.80 -49.01 21.35
C GLY A 383 -5.69 -47.49 21.32
N ASP A 384 -5.72 -46.91 22.52
CA ASP A 384 -5.50 -45.48 22.77
C ASP A 384 -4.11 -45.03 22.29
N VAL A 385 -4.01 -43.75 21.94
CA VAL A 385 -2.73 -43.06 21.77
C VAL A 385 -2.25 -42.59 23.14
N VAL A 386 -1.00 -42.88 23.46
CA VAL A 386 -0.38 -42.57 24.76
C VAL A 386 0.88 -41.76 24.52
N LEU A 387 0.94 -40.56 25.12
CA LEU A 387 2.12 -39.71 25.16
C LEU A 387 2.76 -39.81 26.55
N GLY A 388 4.08 -39.92 26.58
CA GLY A 388 4.84 -40.13 27.82
C GLY A 388 5.04 -41.61 28.18
N PRO A 389 5.77 -41.87 29.27
CA PRO A 389 6.29 -43.18 29.60
C PRO A 389 5.22 -44.18 30.01
N ASP A 390 4.06 -43.74 30.52
CA ASP A 390 3.11 -44.62 31.19
C ASP A 390 3.86 -45.45 32.25
N ALA A 391 3.88 -46.79 32.20
CA ALA A 391 4.67 -47.62 33.12
C ALA A 391 6.15 -47.83 32.70
N SER A 392 6.62 -47.28 31.58
CA SER A 392 7.96 -47.49 31.02
C SER A 392 9.06 -46.64 31.67
N GLY A 393 10.31 -46.83 31.20
CA GLY A 393 11.52 -46.28 31.82
C GLY A 393 11.86 -44.82 31.46
N PHE A 394 11.17 -44.20 30.50
CA PHE A 394 11.49 -42.83 30.09
C PHE A 394 11.16 -41.82 31.20
N ARG A 395 12.04 -40.85 31.42
CA ARG A 395 11.85 -39.73 32.35
C ARG A 395 12.29 -38.46 31.63
N GLY A 396 11.48 -37.41 31.65
CA GLY A 396 11.82 -36.19 30.92
C GLY A 396 10.64 -35.26 30.68
N THR A 397 10.82 -34.31 29.76
CA THR A 397 9.78 -33.37 29.32
C THR A 397 9.46 -33.63 27.85
N ILE A 398 8.17 -33.65 27.50
CA ILE A 398 7.68 -33.73 26.12
C ILE A 398 6.94 -32.43 25.78
N ASP A 399 7.13 -31.96 24.56
CA ASP A 399 6.53 -30.74 24.02
C ASP A 399 6.17 -30.93 22.54
N GLU A 400 5.20 -30.14 22.06
CA GLU A 400 4.86 -29.94 20.65
C GLU A 400 4.73 -31.24 19.83
N VAL A 401 3.68 -32.02 20.09
CA VAL A 401 3.43 -33.34 19.48
C VAL A 401 2.50 -33.22 18.29
N ARG A 402 2.93 -33.71 17.12
CA ARG A 402 2.08 -33.79 15.92
C ARG A 402 2.00 -35.22 15.38
N ILE A 403 0.78 -35.62 15.02
CA ILE A 403 0.50 -36.87 14.30
C ILE A 403 -0.05 -36.52 12.93
N SER A 404 0.50 -37.11 11.87
CA SER A 404 0.11 -36.83 10.48
C SER A 404 -0.10 -38.11 9.68
N SER A 405 -1.09 -38.08 8.78
CA SER A 405 -1.45 -39.20 7.88
C SER A 405 -0.56 -39.33 6.64
N VAL A 406 0.59 -38.66 6.65
CA VAL A 406 1.55 -38.65 5.54
C VAL A 406 2.97 -38.84 6.05
N ALA A 407 3.85 -39.37 5.20
CA ALA A 407 5.28 -39.42 5.44
C ALA A 407 5.90 -38.03 5.20
N ARG A 408 6.21 -37.29 6.27
CA ARG A 408 6.78 -35.95 6.15
C ARG A 408 8.28 -36.04 5.85
N THR A 409 8.72 -35.24 4.89
CA THR A 409 10.13 -35.08 4.52
C THR A 409 10.75 -33.82 5.11
N HIS A 410 9.93 -32.92 5.67
CA HIS A 410 10.34 -31.64 6.23
C HIS A 410 9.55 -31.32 7.51
N PHE A 411 10.20 -30.63 8.44
CA PHE A 411 9.69 -30.36 9.79
C PHE A 411 9.63 -28.85 10.10
N HIS A 412 9.57 -28.02 9.08
CA HIS A 412 9.21 -26.59 9.22
C HIS A 412 7.72 -26.47 9.61
N PRO A 413 7.35 -25.52 10.50
CA PRO A 413 8.19 -24.45 11.05
C PRO A 413 8.92 -24.78 12.35
N VAL A 414 8.72 -25.95 12.94
CA VAL A 414 9.25 -26.31 14.27
C VAL A 414 10.77 -26.30 14.34
N LEU A 415 11.46 -26.64 13.26
CA LEU A 415 12.93 -26.57 13.20
C LEU A 415 13.45 -25.28 12.57
N GLY A 416 12.55 -24.32 12.31
CA GLY A 416 12.83 -23.17 11.45
C GLY A 416 12.73 -23.54 9.97
N GLU A 417 12.96 -22.55 9.12
CA GLU A 417 12.86 -22.71 7.67
C GLU A 417 14.00 -23.53 7.09
N SER A 418 13.66 -24.50 6.24
CA SER A 418 14.65 -25.34 5.56
C SER A 418 15.44 -24.54 4.53
N ASP A 419 16.65 -24.99 4.19
CA ASP A 419 17.45 -24.35 3.11
C ASP A 419 16.69 -24.31 1.79
N GLU A 420 15.88 -25.32 1.49
CA GLU A 420 15.10 -25.39 0.25
C GLU A 420 13.96 -24.38 0.22
N SER A 421 13.20 -24.30 1.31
CA SER A 421 12.14 -23.30 1.48
C SER A 421 12.74 -21.88 1.43
N TYR A 422 13.84 -21.67 2.14
CA TYR A 422 14.52 -20.38 2.19
C TYR A 422 15.13 -19.97 0.85
N ARG A 423 15.79 -20.89 0.12
CA ARG A 423 16.27 -20.64 -1.26
C ARG A 423 15.13 -20.25 -2.20
N SER A 424 14.02 -20.97 -2.13
CA SER A 424 12.83 -20.68 -2.95
C SER A 424 12.30 -19.29 -2.65
N ARG A 425 12.26 -18.91 -1.38
CA ARG A 425 11.85 -17.57 -0.94
C ARG A 425 12.84 -16.49 -1.40
N LEU A 426 14.14 -16.65 -1.19
CA LEU A 426 15.16 -15.68 -1.66
C LEU A 426 15.13 -15.46 -3.18
N ALA A 427 14.82 -16.50 -3.96
CA ALA A 427 14.66 -16.38 -5.40
C ALA A 427 13.48 -15.46 -5.81
N LEU A 428 12.45 -15.33 -4.97
CA LEU A 428 11.35 -14.38 -5.18
C LEU A 428 11.84 -12.94 -5.04
N PHE A 429 12.53 -12.64 -3.93
CA PHE A 429 12.99 -11.29 -3.60
C PHE A 429 14.07 -10.79 -4.57
N ARG A 430 14.90 -11.68 -5.14
CA ARG A 430 15.91 -11.31 -6.15
C ARG A 430 15.33 -10.88 -7.50
N ARG A 431 14.14 -11.36 -7.87
CA ARG A 431 13.55 -11.13 -9.20
C ARG A 431 12.67 -9.88 -9.27
N TRP A 432 12.54 -9.15 -8.17
CA TRP A 432 11.54 -8.10 -8.12
C TRP A 432 12.06 -6.77 -8.66
N GLU A 433 11.47 -6.33 -9.77
CA GLU A 433 11.61 -4.99 -10.32
C GLU A 433 10.35 -4.17 -9.97
N LEU A 434 10.52 -3.20 -9.07
CA LEU A 434 9.55 -2.19 -8.57
C LEU A 434 8.23 -2.74 -7.95
N PRO A 435 7.79 -2.19 -6.80
CA PRO A 435 6.60 -2.65 -6.12
C PRO A 435 5.32 -2.17 -6.82
N THR A 436 4.84 -2.96 -7.78
CA THR A 436 3.51 -2.80 -8.39
C THR A 436 2.50 -3.72 -7.72
N PRO A 437 1.20 -3.35 -7.66
CA PRO A 437 0.14 -4.21 -7.13
C PRO A 437 0.10 -5.60 -7.79
N GLY A 438 0.21 -5.65 -9.12
CA GLY A 438 0.26 -6.92 -9.86
C GLY A 438 1.51 -7.76 -9.54
N GLY A 439 2.67 -7.12 -9.36
CA GLY A 439 3.90 -7.79 -8.93
C GLY A 439 3.76 -8.37 -7.52
N LEU A 440 3.17 -7.61 -6.60
CA LEU A 440 2.91 -8.03 -5.24
C LEU A 440 1.93 -9.21 -5.18
N GLN A 441 0.82 -9.14 -5.92
CA GLN A 441 -0.14 -10.24 -6.03
C GLN A 441 0.53 -11.53 -6.53
N ALA A 442 1.38 -11.43 -7.56
CA ALA A 442 2.11 -12.59 -8.08
C ALA A 442 3.08 -13.19 -7.03
N VAL A 443 3.69 -12.38 -6.18
CA VAL A 443 4.53 -12.86 -5.07
C VAL A 443 3.70 -13.57 -4.01
N LEU A 444 2.56 -12.98 -3.59
CA LEU A 444 1.67 -13.59 -2.59
C LEU A 444 1.14 -14.95 -3.08
N ASN A 445 0.67 -15.01 -4.32
CA ASN A 445 0.21 -16.24 -4.94
C ASN A 445 1.34 -17.25 -5.19
N ARG A 446 2.60 -16.83 -5.35
CA ARG A 446 3.72 -17.80 -5.42
C ARG A 446 4.11 -18.36 -4.06
N LEU A 447 3.96 -17.57 -2.99
CA LEU A 447 4.22 -17.99 -1.62
C LEU A 447 3.17 -18.98 -1.11
N VAL A 448 1.90 -18.74 -1.44
CA VAL A 448 0.78 -19.61 -1.10
C VAL A 448 -0.05 -19.83 -2.37
N PRO A 449 0.28 -20.87 -3.16
CA PRO A 449 -0.27 -21.05 -4.51
C PRO A 449 -1.68 -21.60 -4.54
N VAL A 450 -2.12 -22.27 -3.48
CA VAL A 450 -3.44 -22.91 -3.42
C VAL A 450 -4.03 -22.73 -2.03
N VAL A 451 -5.30 -22.32 -1.97
CA VAL A 451 -6.14 -22.33 -0.76
C VAL A 451 -7.45 -23.03 -1.15
N ASP A 452 -7.87 -24.02 -0.36
CA ASP A 452 -9.07 -24.84 -0.62
C ASP A 452 -9.21 -25.34 -2.08
N GLY A 453 -8.09 -25.74 -2.68
CA GLY A 453 -8.03 -26.26 -4.05
C GLY A 453 -8.08 -25.21 -5.17
N ILE A 454 -8.19 -23.91 -4.83
CA ILE A 454 -8.19 -22.81 -5.80
C ILE A 454 -6.79 -22.24 -5.94
N ALA A 455 -6.29 -22.20 -7.18
CA ALA A 455 -5.02 -21.57 -7.52
C ALA A 455 -5.10 -20.04 -7.52
N ASP A 456 -3.97 -19.38 -7.26
CA ASP A 456 -3.82 -17.93 -7.16
C ASP A 456 -4.90 -17.27 -6.26
N PRO A 457 -4.94 -17.65 -4.97
CA PRO A 457 -6.07 -17.34 -4.09
C PRO A 457 -6.12 -15.88 -3.60
N PHE A 458 -5.06 -15.08 -3.77
CA PHE A 458 -4.98 -13.70 -3.28
C PHE A 458 -5.17 -12.67 -4.38
N VAL A 459 -5.85 -11.58 -4.02
CA VAL A 459 -6.06 -10.38 -4.84
C VAL A 459 -5.45 -9.18 -4.10
N VAL A 460 -4.70 -8.35 -4.83
CA VAL A 460 -4.24 -7.04 -4.38
C VAL A 460 -5.06 -6.00 -5.13
N ASP A 461 -5.88 -5.25 -4.42
CA ASP A 461 -6.84 -4.29 -4.97
C ASP A 461 -6.41 -2.87 -4.60
N ASP A 462 -5.90 -2.13 -5.58
CA ASP A 462 -5.50 -0.72 -5.44
C ASP A 462 -6.58 0.25 -5.97
N THR A 463 -7.80 -0.25 -6.20
CA THR A 463 -8.92 0.57 -6.64
C THR A 463 -9.35 1.49 -5.50
N ASP A 464 -9.19 2.80 -5.67
CA ASP A 464 -9.72 3.79 -4.74
C ASP A 464 -11.22 3.53 -4.50
N GLY A 465 -11.59 3.37 -3.23
CA GLY A 465 -12.97 3.28 -2.82
C GLY A 465 -13.74 4.57 -3.17
N PRO A 466 -15.06 4.47 -3.39
CA PRO A 466 -15.87 5.64 -3.71
C PRO A 466 -15.73 6.71 -2.63
N ALA A 467 -15.38 7.92 -3.07
CA ALA A 467 -15.22 9.08 -2.20
C ALA A 467 -16.11 10.21 -2.70
N ARG A 468 -16.77 10.89 -1.78
CA ARG A 468 -17.58 12.09 -2.05
C ARG A 468 -16.88 13.28 -1.42
N SER A 469 -16.81 14.40 -2.12
CA SER A 469 -16.04 15.55 -1.64
C SER A 469 -16.65 16.86 -2.08
N GLY A 470 -16.26 17.93 -1.40
CA GLY A 470 -16.49 19.29 -1.82
C GLY A 470 -15.64 20.25 -1.00
N GLY A 471 -15.67 21.52 -1.37
CA GLY A 471 -14.73 22.47 -0.79
C GLY A 471 -15.16 23.92 -0.89
N THR A 472 -14.30 24.78 -0.36
CA THR A 472 -14.44 26.23 -0.43
C THR A 472 -13.08 26.87 -0.69
N VAL A 473 -13.07 28.07 -1.26
CA VAL A 473 -11.86 28.86 -1.45
C VAL A 473 -11.80 29.96 -0.41
N LEU A 474 -10.76 29.93 0.42
CA LEU A 474 -10.44 30.97 1.38
C LEU A 474 -9.52 32.01 0.75
N ARG A 475 -9.82 33.29 0.95
CA ARG A 475 -8.94 34.40 0.61
C ARG A 475 -8.16 34.83 1.85
N VAL A 476 -6.85 34.59 1.84
CA VAL A 476 -5.93 35.02 2.89
C VAL A 476 -5.29 36.35 2.48
N TRP A 477 -5.30 37.34 3.36
CA TRP A 477 -4.66 38.64 3.13
C TRP A 477 -3.64 38.96 4.24
N PRO A 478 -2.57 39.71 3.94
CA PRO A 478 -1.49 39.95 4.89
C PRO A 478 -1.98 40.82 6.07
N ALA A 479 -1.47 40.59 7.28
CA ALA A 479 -1.78 41.45 8.43
C ALA A 479 -1.19 42.87 8.28
N ALA A 480 0.03 42.95 7.77
CA ALA A 480 0.75 44.16 7.38
C ALA A 480 1.84 43.81 6.36
N LEU A 481 2.30 44.79 5.58
CA LEU A 481 3.53 44.68 4.77
C LEU A 481 4.69 45.38 5.47
N GLY A 482 5.85 44.73 5.49
CA GLY A 482 7.12 45.31 5.95
C GLY A 482 7.58 46.46 5.06
N LEU A 483 8.55 47.23 5.55
CA LEU A 483 9.14 48.33 4.79
C LEU A 483 9.86 47.79 3.54
N ALA A 484 9.61 48.40 2.38
CA ALA A 484 10.10 47.98 1.07
C ALA A 484 9.54 46.62 0.56
N GLU A 485 8.52 46.06 1.21
CA GLU A 485 7.84 44.85 0.72
C GLU A 485 6.75 45.18 -0.31
N SER A 486 6.51 44.24 -1.21
CA SER A 486 5.41 44.28 -2.17
C SER A 486 4.70 42.93 -2.26
N ILE A 487 3.45 42.97 -2.71
CA ILE A 487 2.59 41.80 -2.89
C ILE A 487 1.70 41.98 -4.12
N ASP A 488 1.49 40.92 -4.91
CA ASP A 488 0.50 40.91 -5.99
C ASP A 488 -0.90 40.50 -5.50
N GLY A 489 -1.90 40.59 -6.37
CA GLY A 489 -3.29 40.20 -6.07
C GLY A 489 -3.51 38.71 -5.82
N ASP A 490 -2.54 37.86 -6.20
CA ASP A 490 -2.53 36.42 -5.89
C ASP A 490 -1.87 36.13 -4.53
N GLY A 491 -1.27 37.13 -3.87
CA GLY A 491 -0.57 37.01 -2.60
C GLY A 491 0.92 36.70 -2.71
N ARG A 492 1.53 36.78 -3.91
CA ARG A 492 2.97 36.53 -4.10
C ARG A 492 3.79 37.74 -3.61
N PRO A 493 4.76 37.53 -2.69
CA PRO A 493 5.62 38.60 -2.21
C PRO A 493 6.68 38.99 -3.25
N GLY A 494 7.18 40.22 -3.17
CA GLY A 494 8.26 40.71 -4.03
C GLY A 494 7.81 40.98 -5.48
N ALA A 495 6.52 41.14 -5.69
CA ALA A 495 5.95 41.51 -6.99
C ALA A 495 6.41 42.91 -7.39
N THR A 496 6.78 43.07 -8.66
CA THR A 496 7.14 44.36 -9.24
C THR A 496 6.28 44.60 -10.47
N GLU A 497 6.02 45.87 -10.73
CA GLU A 497 5.07 46.27 -11.76
C GLU A 497 5.48 45.79 -13.16
N ASP A 498 6.77 45.90 -13.48
CA ASP A 498 7.41 45.48 -14.73
C ASP A 498 7.33 43.97 -14.99
N ARG A 499 7.21 43.15 -13.92
CA ARG A 499 7.03 41.70 -14.03
C ARG A 499 5.58 41.29 -14.23
N MET A 500 4.64 42.09 -13.76
CA MET A 500 3.21 41.76 -13.82
C MET A 500 2.58 42.22 -15.12
N TRP A 501 2.95 43.41 -15.59
CA TRP A 501 2.38 43.98 -16.81
C TRP A 501 3.48 44.55 -17.69
N PRO A 502 3.43 44.30 -19.01
CA PRO A 502 4.33 44.95 -19.93
C PRO A 502 4.13 46.48 -19.88
N PRO A 503 5.18 47.28 -20.11
CA PRO A 503 5.05 48.72 -20.22
C PRO A 503 4.11 49.06 -21.39
N GLU A 504 3.14 49.96 -21.17
CA GLU A 504 2.24 50.44 -22.22
C GLU A 504 2.91 51.50 -23.10
N ASP A 505 2.57 51.54 -24.39
CA ASP A 505 3.19 52.41 -25.41
C ASP A 505 2.82 53.91 -25.30
N GLY A 506 2.26 54.35 -24.16
CA GLY A 506 2.00 55.76 -23.86
C GLY A 506 1.06 55.99 -22.68
N ALA A 507 1.04 57.21 -22.16
CA ALA A 507 0.10 57.61 -21.10
C ALA A 507 -1.36 57.61 -21.60
N ALA A 508 -2.30 57.29 -20.69
CA ALA A 508 -3.72 57.38 -20.95
C ALA A 508 -4.11 58.80 -21.41
N ASP A 509 -5.07 58.90 -22.33
CA ASP A 509 -5.63 60.20 -22.73
C ASP A 509 -6.42 60.78 -21.54
N PRO A 510 -5.97 61.89 -20.93
CA PRO A 510 -6.63 62.45 -19.76
C PRO A 510 -8.07 62.89 -20.01
N ALA A 511 -8.44 63.18 -21.26
CA ALA A 511 -9.81 63.56 -21.59
C ALA A 511 -10.80 62.39 -21.50
N LEU A 512 -10.28 61.15 -21.43
CA LEU A 512 -11.07 59.93 -21.25
C LEU A 512 -10.99 59.38 -19.82
N LEU A 513 -10.28 60.05 -18.91
CA LEU A 513 -10.17 59.63 -17.52
C LEU A 513 -11.29 60.21 -16.66
N GLY A 514 -11.93 59.36 -15.87
CA GLY A 514 -12.92 59.80 -14.89
C GLY A 514 -12.27 60.34 -13.61
N ARG A 515 -13.07 61.05 -12.83
CA ARG A 515 -12.70 61.69 -11.58
C ARG A 515 -13.32 60.92 -10.40
N CYS A 516 -12.50 60.43 -9.47
CA CYS A 516 -13.03 59.90 -8.21
C CYS A 516 -13.54 61.05 -7.33
N THR A 517 -14.76 60.88 -6.84
CA THR A 517 -15.52 61.87 -6.06
C THR A 517 -16.03 61.28 -4.75
N ASP A 518 -15.48 60.16 -4.28
CA ASP A 518 -15.87 59.57 -2.99
C ASP A 518 -15.63 60.59 -1.86
N PRO A 519 -16.69 61.06 -1.17
CA PRO A 519 -16.56 62.10 -0.15
C PRO A 519 -15.81 61.62 1.10
N ARG A 520 -15.56 60.31 1.23
CA ARG A 520 -14.81 59.72 2.35
C ARG A 520 -13.31 59.70 2.11
N VAL A 521 -12.85 60.13 0.94
CA VAL A 521 -11.44 60.11 0.56
C VAL A 521 -10.93 61.53 0.39
N THR A 522 -9.81 61.83 1.06
CA THR A 522 -9.12 63.10 0.90
C THR A 522 -8.16 63.02 -0.28
N PHE A 523 -8.17 64.02 -1.16
CA PHE A 523 -7.23 64.11 -2.28
C PHE A 523 -6.26 65.26 -2.03
N ALA A 524 -4.95 64.97 -2.05
CA ALA A 524 -3.93 65.98 -1.78
C ALA A 524 -3.90 67.05 -2.88
N PRO A 525 -3.50 68.30 -2.58
CA PRO A 525 -3.27 69.29 -3.62
C PRO A 525 -2.08 68.86 -4.51
N VAL A 526 -2.17 69.17 -5.79
CA VAL A 526 -1.09 68.90 -6.75
C VAL A 526 0.07 69.85 -6.48
N PRO A 527 1.30 69.37 -6.20
CA PRO A 527 2.45 70.23 -5.96
C PRO A 527 2.85 70.98 -7.24
N ASP A 528 3.22 72.25 -7.10
CA ASP A 528 3.88 72.99 -8.19
C ASP A 528 5.28 72.41 -8.43
N ASP A 529 5.49 71.79 -9.59
CA ASP A 529 6.79 71.27 -10.02
C ASP A 529 7.38 72.14 -11.14
N PRO A 530 8.31 73.07 -10.83
CA PRO A 530 8.91 73.95 -11.84
C PRO A 530 9.84 73.22 -12.82
N ALA A 531 10.20 71.95 -12.57
CA ALA A 531 11.01 71.13 -13.46
C ALA A 531 10.16 70.32 -14.47
N ARG A 532 8.83 70.38 -14.37
CA ARG A 532 7.90 69.69 -15.27
C ARG A 532 7.92 70.32 -16.66
N ASP A 533 7.88 69.48 -17.70
CA ASP A 533 7.71 69.94 -19.08
C ASP A 533 6.39 70.74 -19.21
N PRO A 534 6.43 72.02 -19.64
CA PRO A 534 5.24 72.85 -19.82
C PRO A 534 4.21 72.27 -20.80
N GLY A 535 4.61 71.34 -21.67
CA GLY A 535 3.73 70.67 -22.63
C GLY A 535 2.93 69.49 -22.06
N LEU A 536 3.26 69.01 -20.85
CA LEU A 536 2.56 67.88 -20.22
C LEU A 536 1.37 68.37 -19.38
N PRO A 537 0.22 67.65 -19.40
CA PRO A 537 -0.90 68.00 -18.54
C PRO A 537 -0.53 67.91 -17.06
N VAL A 538 -1.16 68.73 -16.22
CA VAL A 538 -0.94 68.76 -14.77
C VAL A 538 -1.41 67.43 -14.14
N PRO A 539 -0.64 66.83 -13.21
CA PRO A 539 -1.08 65.63 -12.48
C PRO A 539 -2.39 65.89 -11.75
N ASP A 540 -3.21 64.86 -11.53
CA ASP A 540 -4.44 65.02 -10.75
C ASP A 540 -4.70 63.75 -9.92
N PRO A 541 -4.72 63.85 -8.58
CA PRO A 541 -4.99 62.70 -7.71
C PRO A 541 -6.41 62.17 -7.81
N HIS A 542 -7.34 62.94 -8.37
CA HIS A 542 -8.69 62.46 -8.61
C HIS A 542 -8.83 61.70 -9.94
N LEU A 543 -7.97 61.94 -10.93
CA LEU A 543 -8.08 61.29 -12.23
C LEU A 543 -7.57 59.85 -12.13
N MET A 544 -8.45 58.90 -12.39
CA MET A 544 -8.15 57.47 -12.34
C MET A 544 -9.11 56.65 -13.20
N ARG A 545 -8.71 55.42 -13.56
CA ARG A 545 -9.58 54.47 -14.25
C ARG A 545 -10.69 53.93 -13.31
N PRO A 546 -11.81 53.42 -13.86
CA PRO A 546 -12.93 52.93 -13.05
C PRO A 546 -12.56 51.83 -12.03
N THR A 547 -11.65 50.92 -12.40
CA THR A 547 -11.20 49.83 -11.51
C THR A 547 -10.43 50.35 -10.30
N ALA A 548 -9.56 51.35 -10.49
CA ALA A 548 -8.85 51.99 -9.40
C ALA A 548 -9.81 52.77 -8.48
N ALA A 549 -10.78 53.50 -9.05
CA ALA A 549 -11.82 54.18 -8.27
C ALA A 549 -12.68 53.21 -7.44
N ALA A 550 -12.99 52.03 -8.00
CA ALA A 550 -13.70 50.96 -7.29
C ALA A 550 -12.89 50.43 -6.12
N ALA A 551 -11.59 50.17 -6.32
CA ALA A 551 -10.69 49.70 -5.27
C ALA A 551 -10.51 50.75 -4.16
N VAL A 552 -10.44 52.04 -4.51
CA VAL A 552 -10.43 53.15 -3.55
C VAL A 552 -11.72 53.20 -2.74
N SER A 553 -12.89 53.07 -3.39
CA SER A 553 -14.19 53.06 -2.69
C SER A 553 -14.30 51.89 -1.71
N ARG A 554 -13.87 50.68 -2.13
CA ARG A 554 -13.81 49.51 -1.24
C ARG A 554 -12.82 49.69 -0.09
N LEU A 555 -11.70 50.35 -0.35
CA LEU A 555 -10.74 50.68 0.71
C LEU A 555 -11.35 51.66 1.72
N ALA A 556 -12.11 52.66 1.24
CA ALA A 556 -12.87 53.55 2.13
C ALA A 556 -13.91 52.79 2.97
N ASP A 557 -14.63 51.83 2.38
CA ASP A 557 -15.56 50.95 3.11
C ASP A 557 -14.85 50.17 4.24
N LEU A 558 -13.64 49.65 3.96
CA LEU A 558 -12.83 48.95 4.97
C LEU A 558 -12.36 49.88 6.08
N PHE A 559 -12.07 51.15 5.78
CA PHE A 559 -11.72 52.16 6.77
C PHE A 559 -12.91 52.52 7.66
N ASP A 560 -14.09 52.73 7.08
CA ASP A 560 -15.33 52.97 7.80
C ASP A 560 -15.67 51.79 8.74
N ALA A 561 -15.63 50.56 8.21
CA ALA A 561 -15.87 49.34 8.98
C ALA A 561 -14.83 49.12 10.11
N SER A 562 -13.62 49.66 9.95
CA SER A 562 -12.57 49.62 10.97
C SER A 562 -12.64 50.79 11.95
N GLY A 563 -13.64 51.68 11.85
CA GLY A 563 -13.81 52.84 12.74
C GLY A 563 -12.91 54.03 12.44
N HIS A 564 -12.37 54.14 11.22
CA HIS A 564 -11.49 55.24 10.79
C HIS A 564 -12.05 56.00 9.56
N PRO A 565 -13.32 56.45 9.59
CA PRO A 565 -13.93 57.10 8.44
C PRO A 565 -13.17 58.37 8.04
N GLY A 566 -13.06 58.62 6.74
CA GLY A 566 -12.42 59.84 6.22
C GLY A 566 -10.90 59.89 6.30
N ALA A 567 -10.23 58.86 6.82
CA ALA A 567 -8.79 58.90 7.07
C ALA A 567 -7.93 58.53 5.84
N LEU A 568 -8.53 58.03 4.76
CA LEU A 568 -7.80 57.67 3.55
C LEU A 568 -7.44 58.92 2.73
N THR A 569 -6.16 59.07 2.39
CA THR A 569 -5.67 60.14 1.52
C THR A 569 -5.02 59.57 0.26
N VAL A 570 -5.46 60.05 -0.91
CA VAL A 570 -4.77 59.84 -2.19
C VAL A 570 -3.80 61.01 -2.39
N LEU A 571 -2.50 60.72 -2.24
CA LEU A 571 -1.43 61.71 -2.38
C LEU A 571 -1.16 62.06 -3.85
N ALA A 572 -1.28 61.07 -4.73
CA ALA A 572 -1.09 61.23 -6.16
C ALA A 572 -1.84 60.14 -6.93
N GLY A 573 -2.33 60.49 -8.11
CA GLY A 573 -3.04 59.61 -9.03
C GLY A 573 -2.42 59.67 -10.42
N TRP A 574 -3.23 59.95 -11.44
CA TRP A 574 -2.74 60.06 -12.81
C TRP A 574 -1.70 61.16 -12.98
N ASP A 575 -0.65 60.83 -13.73
CA ASP A 575 0.43 61.73 -14.07
C ASP A 575 1.10 61.29 -15.37
N ALA A 576 0.96 62.09 -16.45
CA ALA A 576 1.56 61.82 -17.75
C ALA A 576 3.10 61.75 -17.74
N ALA A 577 3.76 62.37 -16.75
CA ALA A 577 5.21 62.33 -16.60
C ALA A 577 5.69 61.12 -15.78
N ALA A 578 4.77 60.42 -15.09
CA ALA A 578 5.10 59.21 -14.36
C ALA A 578 5.31 58.04 -15.32
N GLY A 579 6.13 57.07 -14.94
CA GLY A 579 6.20 55.78 -15.63
C GLY A 579 5.12 54.80 -15.13
N GLY A 580 4.88 53.74 -15.90
CA GLY A 580 4.03 52.62 -15.49
C GLY A 580 2.55 52.99 -15.27
N SER A 581 1.96 52.40 -14.24
CA SER A 581 0.52 52.37 -13.95
C SER A 581 -0.05 53.72 -13.58
N ARG A 582 0.79 54.67 -13.12
CA ARG A 582 0.36 56.06 -12.89
C ARG A 582 0.15 56.83 -14.19
N ALA A 583 0.98 56.59 -15.21
CA ALA A 583 0.78 57.17 -16.54
C ALA A 583 -0.55 56.71 -17.16
N ASP A 584 -0.97 55.49 -16.78
CA ASP A 584 -2.19 54.85 -17.21
C ASP A 584 -3.40 55.07 -16.27
N ALA A 585 -3.24 55.89 -15.22
CA ALA A 585 -4.29 56.24 -14.26
C ALA A 585 -4.85 55.04 -13.46
N ARG A 586 -4.10 53.94 -13.37
CA ARG A 586 -4.46 52.75 -12.58
C ARG A 586 -3.59 52.55 -11.35
N GLY A 587 -2.52 53.33 -11.20
CA GLY A 587 -1.64 53.38 -10.04
C GLY A 587 -1.87 54.62 -9.18
N LEU A 588 -1.79 54.48 -7.85
CA LEU A 588 -2.02 55.55 -6.88
C LEU A 588 -0.94 55.54 -5.79
N LEU A 589 -0.72 56.70 -5.18
CA LEU A 589 0.03 56.84 -3.92
C LEU A 589 -0.95 57.12 -2.78
N LEU A 590 -0.94 56.28 -1.76
CA LEU A 590 -1.86 56.34 -0.63
C LEU A 590 -1.13 56.66 0.67
N ALA A 591 -1.82 57.40 1.54
CA ALA A 591 -1.45 57.61 2.94
C ALA A 591 -2.69 57.59 3.84
N ALA A 592 -2.48 57.28 5.12
CA ALA A 592 -3.51 57.38 6.14
C ALA A 592 -2.84 57.79 7.46
N PRO A 593 -3.14 58.97 8.04
CA PRO A 593 -2.43 59.46 9.22
C PRO A 593 -2.69 58.63 10.49
N VAL A 594 -3.82 57.93 10.55
CA VAL A 594 -4.27 57.15 11.72
C VAL A 594 -3.97 55.64 11.61
N VAL A 595 -3.55 55.17 10.43
CA VAL A 595 -3.25 53.76 10.16
C VAL A 595 -1.81 53.65 9.68
N GLY A 596 -0.98 52.84 10.34
CA GLY A 596 0.41 52.64 9.92
C GLY A 596 0.52 52.18 8.46
N PRO A 597 1.53 52.62 7.67
CA PRO A 597 1.63 52.32 6.24
C PRO A 597 1.59 50.83 5.89
N GLY A 598 2.22 49.98 6.70
CA GLY A 598 2.16 48.52 6.51
C GLY A 598 0.74 47.95 6.64
N ARG A 599 -0.09 48.50 7.54
CA ARG A 599 -1.51 48.12 7.69
C ARG A 599 -2.37 48.70 6.57
N LEU A 600 -2.10 49.94 6.15
CA LEU A 600 -2.73 50.53 4.96
C LEU A 600 -2.48 49.67 3.71
N ALA A 601 -1.25 49.19 3.51
CA ALA A 601 -0.91 48.28 2.43
C ALA A 601 -1.69 46.95 2.50
N ALA A 602 -1.81 46.35 3.69
CA ALA A 602 -2.63 45.16 3.89
C ALA A 602 -4.12 45.38 3.54
N LEU A 603 -4.70 46.50 3.99
CA LEU A 603 -6.09 46.86 3.67
C LEU A 603 -6.27 47.16 2.18
N ALA A 604 -5.30 47.79 1.52
CA ALA A 604 -5.31 48.00 0.08
C ALA A 604 -5.33 46.66 -0.68
N HIS A 605 -4.49 45.70 -0.29
CA HIS A 605 -4.52 44.36 -0.90
C HIS A 605 -5.89 43.71 -0.69
N ARG A 606 -6.47 43.81 0.52
CA ARG A 606 -7.83 43.31 0.80
C ARG A 606 -8.90 44.00 -0.08
N ALA A 607 -8.79 45.30 -0.30
CA ALA A 607 -9.67 46.09 -1.17
C ALA A 607 -9.58 45.71 -2.66
N GLY A 608 -8.59 44.89 -3.05
CA GLY A 608 -8.46 44.32 -4.39
C GLY A 608 -7.57 45.13 -5.32
N PHE A 609 -6.55 45.81 -4.80
CA PHE A 609 -5.44 46.27 -5.63
C PHE A 609 -4.55 45.06 -6.02
N ASP A 610 -4.22 44.95 -7.30
CA ASP A 610 -3.47 43.83 -7.87
C ASP A 610 -1.95 43.95 -7.65
N LEU A 611 -1.46 45.15 -7.35
CA LEU A 611 -0.13 45.42 -6.82
C LEU A 611 -0.26 46.29 -5.57
N VAL A 612 0.43 45.92 -4.51
CA VAL A 612 0.63 46.80 -3.35
C VAL A 612 2.08 46.78 -2.93
N GLN A 613 2.66 47.95 -2.68
CA GLN A 613 4.03 48.10 -2.19
C GLN A 613 4.07 49.12 -1.06
N HIS A 614 4.69 48.75 0.05
CA HIS A 614 5.04 49.67 1.13
C HIS A 614 6.46 50.19 0.87
N ARG A 615 6.60 51.43 0.39
CA ARG A 615 7.91 52.00 0.03
C ARG A 615 8.75 52.36 1.26
N ALA A 616 10.05 52.49 1.05
CA ALA A 616 11.01 52.91 2.07
C ALA A 616 10.76 54.32 2.64
N ASP A 617 10.08 55.18 1.88
CA ASP A 617 9.67 56.53 2.31
C ASP A 617 8.35 56.56 3.10
N GLY A 618 7.76 55.38 3.39
CA GLY A 618 6.53 55.26 4.18
C GLY A 618 5.24 55.48 3.39
N VAL A 619 5.31 55.67 2.07
CA VAL A 619 4.14 55.78 1.18
C VAL A 619 3.72 54.40 0.69
N VAL A 620 2.41 54.17 0.56
CA VAL A 620 1.89 52.94 -0.04
C VAL A 620 1.58 53.19 -1.52
N VAL A 621 2.26 52.45 -2.40
CA VAL A 621 1.95 52.41 -3.83
C VAL A 621 0.96 51.29 -4.06
N VAL A 622 -0.07 51.57 -4.83
CA VAL A 622 -1.03 50.56 -5.27
C VAL A 622 -1.23 50.66 -6.77
N ALA A 623 -1.53 49.54 -7.42
CA ALA A 623 -1.99 49.55 -8.80
C ALA A 623 -3.03 48.44 -9.03
N CYS A 624 -3.95 48.70 -9.96
CA CYS A 624 -4.85 47.67 -10.50
C CYS A 624 -4.29 47.11 -11.81
N ALA A 625 -4.66 45.88 -12.13
CA ALA A 625 -4.43 45.27 -13.43
C ALA A 625 -5.08 46.12 -14.54
N PRO A 626 -4.55 46.05 -15.79
CA PRO A 626 -5.19 46.66 -16.93
C PRO A 626 -6.63 46.15 -17.07
N GLY A 627 -7.57 46.98 -16.63
CA GLY A 627 -9.00 46.70 -16.64
C GLY A 627 -9.72 47.53 -17.69
N ARG A 628 -11.05 47.65 -17.55
CA ARG A 628 -11.88 48.47 -18.43
C ARG A 628 -11.41 49.94 -18.36
N PRO A 629 -11.01 50.56 -19.48
CA PRO A 629 -10.59 51.97 -19.48
C PRO A 629 -11.77 52.92 -19.23
N LEU A 630 -12.98 52.52 -19.67
CA LEU A 630 -14.24 53.22 -19.50
C LEU A 630 -15.32 52.23 -19.05
N LEU A 631 -16.35 52.72 -18.37
CA LEU A 631 -17.56 51.93 -18.10
C LEU A 631 -18.52 52.06 -19.29
N LEU A 632 -18.92 50.93 -19.86
CA LEU A 632 -19.86 50.80 -20.97
C LEU A 632 -21.04 49.93 -20.53
N GLY A 633 -22.26 50.36 -20.83
CA GLY A 633 -23.46 49.56 -20.58
C GLY A 633 -24.74 50.38 -20.58
N PRO A 634 -25.86 49.78 -20.15
CA PRO A 634 -27.13 50.48 -19.92
C PRO A 634 -26.99 51.70 -19.01
N SER A 635 -27.79 52.74 -19.30
CA SER A 635 -27.89 53.93 -18.44
C SER A 635 -28.19 53.51 -16.99
N GLY A 636 -27.41 54.02 -16.04
CA GLY A 636 -27.54 53.65 -14.61
C GLY A 636 -26.84 52.35 -14.19
N ALA A 637 -26.26 51.57 -15.11
CA ALA A 637 -25.53 50.34 -14.77
C ALA A 637 -24.13 50.58 -14.18
N GLY A 638 -23.69 51.84 -14.07
CA GLY A 638 -22.36 52.22 -13.58
C GLY A 638 -21.97 51.55 -12.26
N PRO A 639 -22.80 51.63 -11.19
CA PRO A 639 -22.49 51.00 -9.90
C PRO A 639 -22.28 49.47 -9.99
N VAL A 640 -23.14 48.78 -10.74
CA VAL A 640 -23.03 47.32 -10.97
C VAL A 640 -21.73 46.99 -11.71
N LEU A 641 -21.41 47.75 -12.76
CA LEU A 641 -20.20 47.54 -13.56
C LEU A 641 -18.92 47.85 -12.79
N GLN A 642 -18.95 48.86 -11.91
CA GLN A 642 -17.79 49.27 -11.11
C GLN A 642 -17.36 48.17 -10.13
N VAL A 643 -18.31 47.40 -9.60
CA VAL A 643 -18.02 46.25 -8.73
C VAL A 643 -17.82 44.94 -9.52
N GLY A 644 -17.81 45.01 -10.85
CA GLY A 644 -17.60 43.84 -11.72
C GLY A 644 -18.85 42.98 -11.95
N GLY A 645 -20.03 43.46 -11.55
CA GLY A 645 -21.31 42.78 -11.80
C GLY A 645 -21.72 42.83 -13.27
N THR A 646 -22.66 41.95 -13.63
CA THR A 646 -23.25 41.83 -14.96
C THR A 646 -24.58 42.57 -15.01
N PRO A 647 -24.72 43.66 -15.78
CA PRO A 647 -26.00 44.33 -15.94
C PRO A 647 -27.03 43.40 -16.59
N ARG A 648 -28.28 43.54 -16.16
CA ARG A 648 -29.41 42.76 -16.65
C ARG A 648 -30.33 43.65 -17.48
N LEU A 649 -30.90 43.09 -18.55
CA LEU A 649 -31.90 43.77 -19.38
C LEU A 649 -32.93 42.75 -19.89
N GLU A 650 -34.16 43.17 -20.15
CA GLU A 650 -35.22 42.27 -20.62
C GLU A 650 -35.42 42.34 -22.13
N VAL A 651 -35.74 41.19 -22.74
CA VAL A 651 -36.14 41.12 -24.15
C VAL A 651 -37.26 42.10 -24.45
N GLY A 652 -37.16 42.80 -25.59
CA GLY A 652 -38.17 43.75 -26.07
C GLY A 652 -38.12 45.13 -25.43
N THR A 653 -37.30 45.33 -24.39
CA THR A 653 -37.12 46.66 -23.77
C THR A 653 -35.98 47.41 -24.47
N PRO A 654 -36.26 48.54 -25.17
CA PRO A 654 -35.20 49.38 -25.69
C PRO A 654 -34.50 50.12 -24.55
N VAL A 655 -33.18 50.02 -24.49
CA VAL A 655 -32.36 50.65 -23.45
C VAL A 655 -31.27 51.50 -24.09
N THR A 656 -31.06 52.70 -23.56
CA THR A 656 -29.93 53.54 -23.95
C THR A 656 -28.66 53.00 -23.30
N VAL A 657 -27.71 52.57 -24.13
CA VAL A 657 -26.34 52.27 -23.69
C VAL A 657 -25.47 53.50 -23.89
N GLU A 658 -24.60 53.75 -22.92
CA GLU A 658 -23.77 54.95 -22.88
C GLU A 658 -22.29 54.57 -22.82
N MET A 659 -21.49 55.31 -23.59
CA MET A 659 -20.04 55.30 -23.49
C MET A 659 -19.64 56.24 -22.34
N SER A 660 -18.91 55.71 -21.36
CA SER A 660 -18.43 56.44 -20.17
C SER A 660 -19.49 56.67 -19.08
N LEU A 661 -19.97 55.58 -18.48
CA LEU A 661 -20.88 55.63 -17.33
C LEU A 661 -20.18 56.07 -16.03
N GLY A 662 -20.84 56.94 -15.26
CA GLY A 662 -20.43 57.32 -13.90
C GLY A 662 -21.12 56.51 -12.80
N THR A 663 -20.69 56.74 -11.55
CA THR A 663 -21.29 56.21 -10.32
C THR A 663 -21.34 57.32 -9.26
N PRO A 664 -22.03 57.12 -8.11
CA PRO A 664 -22.08 58.14 -7.05
C PRO A 664 -20.70 58.56 -6.52
N THR A 665 -19.68 57.69 -6.61
CA THR A 665 -18.31 57.96 -6.14
C THR A 665 -17.30 58.14 -7.28
N PHE A 666 -17.75 58.11 -8.54
CA PHE A 666 -16.91 58.22 -9.73
C PHE A 666 -17.61 59.00 -10.83
N ALA A 667 -17.18 60.24 -11.08
CA ALA A 667 -17.65 61.05 -12.19
C ALA A 667 -16.89 60.66 -13.47
N ALA A 668 -17.57 60.01 -14.41
CA ALA A 668 -16.96 59.62 -15.68
C ALA A 668 -16.62 60.83 -16.57
N ALA A 669 -15.58 60.70 -17.40
CA ALA A 669 -15.22 61.74 -18.36
C ALA A 669 -16.27 61.81 -19.47
N ALA A 670 -16.71 63.02 -19.82
CA ALA A 670 -17.52 63.18 -21.02
C ALA A 670 -16.68 62.83 -22.25
N VAL A 671 -17.22 62.01 -23.16
CA VAL A 671 -16.53 61.68 -24.41
C VAL A 671 -16.30 62.97 -25.21
N PRO A 672 -15.04 63.29 -25.59
CA PRO A 672 -14.73 64.53 -26.28
C PRO A 672 -15.47 64.64 -27.63
N PRO A 673 -15.90 65.85 -28.04
CA PRO A 673 -16.65 66.03 -29.28
C PRO A 673 -15.81 65.76 -30.54
N ASP A 674 -14.48 65.74 -30.43
CA ASP A 674 -13.53 65.39 -31.49
C ASP A 674 -13.21 63.88 -31.56
N ALA A 675 -13.80 63.07 -30.67
CA ALA A 675 -13.65 61.62 -30.68
C ALA A 675 -14.71 60.94 -31.57
N GLU A 676 -14.30 59.90 -32.31
CA GLU A 676 -15.22 59.03 -33.03
C GLU A 676 -15.60 57.85 -32.15
N VAL A 677 -16.91 57.66 -31.90
CA VAL A 677 -17.44 56.52 -31.14
C VAL A 677 -18.04 55.47 -32.08
N ARG A 678 -17.66 54.22 -31.89
CA ARG A 678 -18.22 53.06 -32.61
C ARG A 678 -18.72 52.03 -31.61
N PHE A 679 -19.94 51.55 -31.78
CA PHE A 679 -20.47 50.43 -30.98
C PHE A 679 -20.56 49.17 -31.83
N ALA A 680 -20.31 48.02 -31.22
CA ALA A 680 -20.44 46.71 -31.87
C ALA A 680 -20.94 45.65 -30.88
N LEU A 681 -21.72 44.70 -31.38
CA LEU A 681 -22.05 43.48 -30.63
C LEU A 681 -21.00 42.42 -30.94
N LEU A 682 -20.41 41.83 -29.89
CA LEU A 682 -19.39 40.80 -30.00
C LEU A 682 -20.04 39.42 -29.87
N GLY A 683 -20.44 38.84 -31.02
CA GLY A 683 -21.24 37.61 -31.04
C GLY A 683 -22.72 37.84 -30.70
N GLY A 684 -23.60 36.98 -31.21
CA GLY A 684 -25.05 37.08 -30.95
C GLY A 684 -25.75 38.26 -31.65
N GLY A 685 -25.35 38.61 -32.88
CA GLY A 685 -25.99 39.70 -33.66
C GLY A 685 -27.47 39.46 -34.01
N ASP A 686 -27.97 38.25 -33.77
CA ASP A 686 -29.38 37.84 -33.83
C ASP A 686 -30.13 38.04 -32.49
N ARG A 687 -29.42 38.27 -31.38
CA ARG A 687 -29.98 38.42 -30.02
C ARG A 687 -30.26 39.85 -29.61
N ALA A 688 -29.73 40.83 -30.33
CA ALA A 688 -30.07 42.23 -30.14
C ALA A 688 -29.83 43.07 -31.39
N THR A 689 -30.53 44.18 -31.47
CA THR A 689 -30.27 45.25 -32.42
C THR A 689 -29.64 46.42 -31.69
N LEU A 690 -28.63 47.04 -32.31
CA LEU A 690 -27.90 48.16 -31.75
C LEU A 690 -27.88 49.30 -32.76
N VAL A 691 -28.48 50.43 -32.39
CA VAL A 691 -28.62 51.60 -33.27
C VAL A 691 -28.00 52.82 -32.57
N PRO A 692 -26.83 53.32 -33.03
CA PRO A 692 -26.26 54.57 -32.53
C PRO A 692 -27.27 55.72 -32.63
N THR A 693 -27.36 56.58 -31.63
CA THR A 693 -28.32 57.69 -31.61
C THR A 693 -27.98 58.80 -32.63
N GLY A 694 -26.75 58.78 -33.15
CA GLY A 694 -26.27 59.59 -34.26
C GLY A 694 -24.84 59.15 -34.66
N PRO A 695 -24.33 59.59 -35.82
CA PRO A 695 -22.95 59.31 -36.22
C PRO A 695 -21.97 59.84 -35.17
N GLY A 696 -21.13 58.97 -34.59
CA GLY A 696 -20.15 59.32 -33.56
C GLY A 696 -20.72 59.69 -32.19
N ALA A 697 -22.03 59.54 -31.97
CA ALA A 697 -22.65 59.83 -30.67
C ALA A 697 -22.14 58.87 -29.57
N PRO A 698 -21.94 59.33 -28.32
CA PRO A 698 -21.49 58.49 -27.22
C PRO A 698 -22.60 57.58 -26.65
N THR A 699 -23.74 57.47 -27.34
CA THR A 699 -24.89 56.67 -26.90
C THR A 699 -25.46 55.87 -28.06
N ALA A 700 -26.00 54.69 -27.76
CA ALA A 700 -26.73 53.87 -28.72
C ALA A 700 -28.00 53.30 -28.07
N THR A 701 -29.02 53.02 -28.87
CA THR A 701 -30.20 52.29 -28.43
C THR A 701 -29.96 50.81 -28.67
N LEU A 702 -29.95 50.03 -27.60
CA LEU A 702 -29.87 48.57 -27.61
C LEU A 702 -31.28 48.01 -27.40
N THR A 703 -31.76 47.16 -28.31
CA THR A 703 -33.02 46.42 -28.15
C THR A 703 -32.75 44.94 -28.28
N ALA A 704 -32.85 44.20 -27.18
CA ALA A 704 -32.65 42.76 -27.20
C ALA A 704 -33.87 42.02 -27.74
N THR A 705 -33.60 40.99 -28.53
CA THR A 705 -34.59 40.18 -29.26
C THR A 705 -34.67 38.75 -28.74
N SER A 706 -33.65 38.26 -28.03
CA SER A 706 -33.70 36.95 -27.37
C SER A 706 -32.88 36.91 -26.06
N PRO A 707 -33.25 36.06 -25.08
CA PRO A 707 -32.54 35.97 -23.79
C PRO A 707 -31.12 35.40 -23.94
N GLY A 708 -30.30 35.49 -22.89
CA GLY A 708 -28.94 34.94 -22.82
C GLY A 708 -27.83 35.99 -22.70
N PRO A 709 -26.56 35.57 -22.64
CA PRO A 709 -25.43 36.48 -22.54
C PRO A 709 -25.23 37.26 -23.85
N LEU A 710 -24.99 38.57 -23.73
CA LEU A 710 -24.75 39.48 -24.85
C LEU A 710 -23.50 40.31 -24.57
N ALA A 711 -22.48 40.24 -25.43
CA ALA A 711 -21.29 41.06 -25.30
C ALA A 711 -21.39 42.31 -26.17
N LEU A 712 -21.13 43.46 -25.56
CA LEU A 712 -21.15 44.78 -26.19
C LEU A 712 -19.74 45.37 -26.11
N SER A 713 -19.27 45.88 -27.25
CA SER A 713 -18.03 46.65 -27.38
C SER A 713 -18.36 48.07 -27.76
N GLY A 714 -17.54 49.00 -27.29
CA GLY A 714 -17.52 50.35 -27.81
C GLY A 714 -16.09 50.87 -27.89
N ASP A 715 -15.76 51.45 -29.03
CA ASP A 715 -14.47 52.03 -29.34
C ASP A 715 -14.57 53.55 -29.37
N VAL A 716 -13.64 54.23 -28.72
CA VAL A 716 -13.45 55.67 -28.79
C VAL A 716 -12.13 55.94 -29.49
N VAL A 717 -12.19 56.49 -30.71
CA VAL A 717 -11.01 56.83 -31.50
C VAL A 717 -10.76 58.33 -31.41
N ARG A 718 -9.60 58.73 -30.89
CA ARG A 718 -9.20 60.14 -30.76
C ARG A 718 -7.70 60.29 -30.97
N ALA A 719 -7.29 61.29 -31.75
CA ALA A 719 -5.88 61.57 -32.05
C ALA A 719 -5.07 60.34 -32.51
N GLY A 720 -5.70 59.45 -33.29
CA GLY A 720 -5.08 58.20 -33.79
C GLY A 720 -4.97 57.07 -32.77
N ARG A 721 -5.46 57.25 -31.53
CA ARG A 721 -5.52 56.22 -30.49
C ARG A 721 -6.94 55.67 -30.36
N THR A 722 -7.06 54.37 -30.14
CA THR A 722 -8.34 53.70 -29.92
C THR A 722 -8.42 53.20 -28.48
N THR A 723 -9.48 53.59 -27.77
CA THR A 723 -9.80 53.07 -26.43
C THR A 723 -11.04 52.19 -26.55
N THR A 724 -10.90 50.90 -26.25
CA THR A 724 -11.99 49.93 -26.33
C THR A 724 -12.50 49.59 -24.94
N ALA A 725 -13.81 49.65 -24.75
CA ALA A 725 -14.50 49.15 -23.57
C ALA A 725 -15.42 47.99 -23.95
N THR A 726 -15.40 46.92 -23.15
CA THR A 726 -16.24 45.74 -23.35
C THR A 726 -17.03 45.41 -22.09
N VAL A 727 -18.27 44.97 -22.29
CA VAL A 727 -19.18 44.56 -21.23
C VAL A 727 -19.99 43.34 -21.68
N THR A 728 -20.20 42.40 -20.76
CA THR A 728 -21.19 41.34 -20.93
C THR A 728 -22.46 41.75 -20.20
N LEU A 729 -23.60 41.65 -20.88
CA LEU A 729 -24.93 41.88 -20.37
C LEU A 729 -25.65 40.54 -20.29
N GLN A 730 -26.51 40.35 -19.28
CA GLN A 730 -27.42 39.21 -19.24
C GLN A 730 -28.79 39.67 -19.75
N VAL A 731 -29.20 39.15 -20.90
CA VAL A 731 -30.55 39.36 -21.40
C VAL A 731 -31.50 38.37 -20.74
N LEU A 732 -32.43 38.87 -19.94
CA LEU A 732 -33.49 38.10 -19.31
C LEU A 732 -34.67 37.94 -20.26
N PRO A 733 -35.43 36.84 -20.17
CA PRO A 733 -36.71 36.75 -20.86
C PRO A 733 -37.69 37.80 -20.35
N GLY A 734 -38.65 38.19 -21.18
CA GLY A 734 -39.85 38.87 -20.68
C GLY A 734 -40.68 37.92 -19.78
N PRO A 735 -41.82 38.39 -19.24
CA PRO A 735 -42.71 37.56 -18.43
C PRO A 735 -42.99 36.21 -19.09
N MET A 736 -42.69 35.11 -18.38
CA MET A 736 -42.76 33.78 -18.98
C MET A 736 -44.20 33.34 -19.19
N ALA A 737 -44.53 32.93 -20.42
CA ALA A 737 -45.82 32.31 -20.74
C ALA A 737 -45.98 30.98 -19.98
N ASP A 738 -47.21 30.55 -19.75
CA ASP A 738 -47.47 29.25 -19.12
C ASP A 738 -46.94 28.11 -20.00
N GLY A 739 -46.26 27.14 -19.38
CA GLY A 739 -45.57 26.05 -20.06
C GLY A 739 -44.25 26.43 -20.74
N ALA A 740 -43.82 27.70 -20.68
CA ALA A 740 -42.53 28.11 -21.22
C ALA A 740 -41.38 27.68 -20.29
N SER A 741 -40.25 27.33 -20.88
CA SER A 741 -39.01 26.97 -20.19
C SER A 741 -37.81 27.71 -20.78
N ILE A 742 -36.74 27.85 -19.99
CA ILE A 742 -35.49 28.51 -20.36
C ILE A 742 -34.28 27.84 -19.67
N ALA A 743 -33.19 27.67 -20.42
CA ALA A 743 -31.90 27.19 -19.92
C ALA A 743 -31.01 28.36 -19.44
N ALA A 744 -29.92 28.03 -18.74
CA ALA A 744 -28.93 28.99 -18.24
C ALA A 744 -28.37 29.95 -19.32
N ASP A 745 -28.19 29.45 -20.54
CA ASP A 745 -27.66 30.19 -21.68
C ASP A 745 -28.72 31.07 -22.39
N GLY A 746 -29.96 31.06 -21.91
CA GLY A 746 -31.09 31.78 -22.47
C GLY A 746 -31.87 31.04 -23.56
N THR A 747 -31.52 29.79 -23.88
CA THR A 747 -32.27 28.97 -24.84
C THR A 747 -33.65 28.63 -24.28
N THR A 748 -34.70 28.95 -25.05
CA THR A 748 -36.10 28.74 -24.62
C THR A 748 -36.68 27.43 -25.16
N GLY A 749 -37.72 26.91 -24.52
CA GLY A 749 -38.42 25.69 -24.95
C GLY A 749 -37.64 24.40 -24.74
N VAL A 750 -36.71 24.40 -23.78
CA VAL A 750 -35.85 23.28 -23.41
C VAL A 750 -36.52 22.32 -22.42
N GLY A 751 -36.06 21.06 -22.37
CA GLY A 751 -36.41 20.11 -21.32
C GLY A 751 -35.52 20.26 -20.07
N GLU A 752 -35.87 19.53 -19.01
CA GLU A 752 -35.06 19.44 -17.77
C GLU A 752 -33.70 18.74 -18.01
N ASP A 753 -33.52 18.05 -19.14
CA ASP A 753 -32.29 17.35 -19.50
C ASP A 753 -31.07 18.26 -19.68
N VAL A 754 -31.28 19.57 -19.87
CA VAL A 754 -30.19 20.57 -19.97
C VAL A 754 -29.34 20.67 -18.70
N VAL A 755 -29.85 20.22 -17.54
CA VAL A 755 -29.07 20.19 -16.29
C VAL A 755 -28.34 18.88 -16.07
N GLY A 756 -28.36 17.98 -17.05
CA GLY A 756 -27.69 16.69 -17.01
C GLY A 756 -28.55 15.57 -16.38
N PRO A 757 -28.20 14.30 -16.65
CA PRO A 757 -28.98 13.17 -16.20
C PRO A 757 -28.94 13.00 -14.67
N PRO A 758 -29.88 12.22 -14.11
CA PRO A 758 -29.83 11.70 -12.75
C PRO A 758 -28.53 10.94 -12.44
N ASP A 759 -27.95 11.11 -11.23
CA ASP A 759 -26.79 10.36 -10.73
C ASP A 759 -27.21 8.96 -10.24
N PRO A 760 -26.79 7.86 -10.91
CA PRO A 760 -27.12 6.50 -10.47
C PRO A 760 -26.53 6.14 -9.09
N ALA A 761 -25.55 6.90 -8.59
CA ALA A 761 -24.95 6.74 -7.27
C ALA A 761 -25.46 7.78 -6.24
N PHE A 762 -26.58 8.45 -6.52
CA PHE A 762 -27.21 9.39 -5.60
C PHE A 762 -27.52 8.74 -4.25
N ASP A 763 -27.15 9.44 -3.17
CA ASP A 763 -27.47 9.06 -1.79
C ASP A 763 -28.08 10.28 -1.07
N PRO A 764 -29.32 10.18 -0.57
CA PRO A 764 -30.01 11.30 0.08
C PRO A 764 -29.33 11.80 1.36
N ALA A 765 -28.41 11.02 1.96
CA ALA A 765 -27.61 11.47 3.09
C ALA A 765 -26.75 12.71 2.77
N TYR A 766 -26.48 12.95 1.48
CA TYR A 766 -25.72 14.10 1.00
C TYR A 766 -26.60 15.28 0.58
N LEU A 767 -27.92 15.27 0.79
CA LEU A 767 -28.73 16.46 0.54
C LEU A 767 -28.44 17.56 1.57
N ALA A 768 -28.49 18.83 1.15
CA ALA A 768 -28.44 19.95 2.06
C ALA A 768 -29.81 20.23 2.66
N THR A 769 -29.81 20.68 3.92
CA THR A 769 -31.04 21.15 4.58
C THR A 769 -31.19 22.65 4.36
N LEU A 770 -32.31 23.06 3.75
CA LEU A 770 -32.69 24.45 3.57
C LEU A 770 -33.08 25.07 4.92
N THR A 771 -32.38 26.12 5.33
CA THR A 771 -32.55 26.76 6.64
C THR A 771 -32.66 28.29 6.58
N ASP A 772 -32.64 28.90 5.39
CA ASP A 772 -32.74 30.36 5.24
C ASP A 772 -34.10 30.85 5.78
N PRO A 773 -34.11 31.80 6.75
CA PRO A 773 -35.34 32.27 7.39
C PRO A 773 -36.28 33.06 6.46
N ARG A 774 -35.82 33.43 5.25
CA ARG A 774 -36.63 34.10 4.23
C ARG A 774 -37.49 33.13 3.42
N LEU A 775 -37.32 31.82 3.60
CA LEU A 775 -38.09 30.78 2.92
C LEU A 775 -39.29 30.31 3.74
N VAL A 776 -40.39 30.02 3.04
CA VAL A 776 -41.47 29.17 3.56
C VAL A 776 -41.29 27.78 2.96
N LEU A 777 -41.09 26.76 3.79
CA LEU A 777 -40.88 25.39 3.33
C LEU A 777 -42.20 24.61 3.36
N GLY A 778 -42.37 23.69 2.42
CA GLY A 778 -43.51 22.77 2.38
C GLY A 778 -43.65 21.94 3.66
N PRO A 779 -44.83 21.34 3.89
CA PRO A 779 -45.15 20.64 5.14
C PRO A 779 -44.38 19.33 5.32
N ASN A 780 -43.80 18.75 4.26
CA ASN A 780 -43.11 17.46 4.34
C ASN A 780 -41.63 17.67 4.72
N PRO A 781 -41.01 16.77 5.52
CA PRO A 781 -39.58 16.85 5.84
C PRO A 781 -38.67 16.94 4.61
N GLU A 782 -39.03 16.27 3.53
CA GLU A 782 -38.29 16.25 2.26
C GLU A 782 -38.34 17.59 1.51
N ASP A 783 -39.33 18.45 1.79
CA ASP A 783 -39.41 19.80 1.22
C ASP A 783 -38.30 20.72 1.76
N LYS A 784 -37.62 20.29 2.83
CA LYS A 784 -36.46 20.98 3.41
C LYS A 784 -35.14 20.48 2.85
N GLN A 785 -35.14 19.45 2.00
CA GLN A 785 -33.92 18.84 1.48
C GLN A 785 -33.78 19.12 -0.01
N ALA A 786 -32.61 19.62 -0.41
CA ALA A 786 -32.29 19.90 -1.80
C ALA A 786 -30.83 19.58 -2.10
N ASP A 787 -30.53 19.35 -3.37
CA ASP A 787 -29.15 19.24 -3.83
C ASP A 787 -28.40 20.56 -3.60
N ARG A 788 -27.12 20.47 -3.25
CA ARG A 788 -26.29 21.66 -2.93
C ARG A 788 -26.14 22.60 -4.12
N GLY A 789 -26.24 22.11 -5.36
CA GLY A 789 -26.20 22.91 -6.58
C GLY A 789 -27.33 23.93 -6.68
N LEU A 790 -28.43 23.74 -5.95
CA LEU A 790 -29.58 24.65 -5.93
C LEU A 790 -29.53 25.69 -4.81
N VAL A 791 -28.72 25.47 -3.76
CA VAL A 791 -28.67 26.35 -2.59
C VAL A 791 -28.15 27.74 -2.97
N GLY A 792 -27.07 27.82 -3.76
CA GLY A 792 -26.49 29.08 -4.22
C GLY A 792 -27.47 29.93 -5.04
N PRO A 793 -28.04 29.41 -6.14
CA PRO A 793 -29.07 30.11 -6.91
C PRO A 793 -30.31 30.49 -6.10
N LEU A 794 -30.73 29.66 -5.14
CA LEU A 794 -31.86 29.98 -4.27
C LEU A 794 -31.55 31.18 -3.36
N VAL A 795 -30.36 31.23 -2.75
CA VAL A 795 -29.92 32.38 -1.94
C VAL A 795 -29.81 33.64 -2.81
N ALA A 796 -29.27 33.53 -4.02
CA ALA A 796 -29.18 34.66 -4.96
C ALA A 796 -30.56 35.21 -5.37
N LEU A 797 -31.57 34.35 -5.50
CA LEU A 797 -32.95 34.75 -5.74
C LEU A 797 -33.51 35.53 -4.54
N LEU A 798 -33.30 35.03 -3.33
CA LEU A 798 -33.75 35.70 -2.11
C LEU A 798 -33.08 37.07 -1.92
N ASP A 799 -31.78 37.16 -2.19
CA ASP A 799 -31.03 38.41 -2.11
C ASP A 799 -31.53 39.44 -3.14
N ALA A 800 -31.84 38.99 -4.36
CA ALA A 800 -32.39 39.87 -5.40
C ALA A 800 -33.79 40.39 -5.02
N LEU A 801 -34.67 39.53 -4.52
CA LEU A 801 -36.02 39.93 -4.11
C LEU A 801 -35.99 40.91 -2.93
N ASP A 802 -35.09 40.71 -1.96
CA ASP A 802 -34.91 41.61 -0.82
C ASP A 802 -34.34 42.97 -1.26
N ALA A 803 -33.35 42.98 -2.16
CA ALA A 803 -32.78 44.20 -2.73
C ALA A 803 -33.82 45.03 -3.51
N ASP A 804 -34.74 44.35 -4.21
CA ASP A 804 -35.86 44.98 -4.93
C ASP A 804 -37.02 45.39 -3.99
N GLY A 805 -36.90 45.11 -2.68
CA GLY A 805 -37.93 45.42 -1.68
C GLY A 805 -39.23 44.65 -1.89
N GLN A 806 -39.18 43.46 -2.49
CA GLN A 806 -40.35 42.67 -2.80
C GLN A 806 -41.00 42.12 -1.52
N PRO A 807 -42.27 42.45 -1.23
CA PRO A 807 -42.93 41.96 -0.02
C PRO A 807 -43.39 40.51 -0.18
N GLY A 808 -43.17 39.69 0.84
CA GLY A 808 -43.53 38.27 0.84
C GLY A 808 -42.31 37.37 0.99
N GLN A 809 -42.55 36.06 1.11
CA GLN A 809 -41.50 35.05 1.19
C GLN A 809 -41.66 34.06 0.05
N VAL A 810 -40.54 33.63 -0.53
CA VAL A 810 -40.54 32.54 -1.51
C VAL A 810 -40.92 31.25 -0.79
N THR A 811 -41.91 30.54 -1.32
CA THR A 811 -42.32 29.24 -0.82
C THR A 811 -41.70 28.13 -1.67
N VAL A 812 -40.92 27.24 -1.05
CA VAL A 812 -40.47 25.99 -1.66
C VAL A 812 -41.55 24.94 -1.39
N ALA A 813 -42.49 24.82 -2.33
CA ALA A 813 -43.63 23.91 -2.20
C ALA A 813 -43.20 22.43 -2.33
N GLN A 814 -42.16 22.16 -3.13
CA GLN A 814 -41.56 20.84 -3.27
C GLN A 814 -40.04 20.96 -3.50
N ALA A 815 -39.27 20.05 -2.91
CA ALA A 815 -37.83 19.91 -3.16
C ALA A 815 -37.46 18.43 -3.43
N TYR A 816 -37.04 17.68 -2.40
CA TYR A 816 -36.76 16.25 -2.52
C TYR A 816 -38.04 15.38 -2.54
N ARG A 817 -38.08 14.40 -3.45
CA ARG A 817 -39.21 13.46 -3.63
C ARG A 817 -38.72 12.03 -3.83
N PRO A 818 -38.50 11.25 -2.76
CA PRO A 818 -37.99 9.87 -2.86
C PRO A 818 -38.93 8.92 -3.62
N ALA A 819 -40.24 9.22 -3.63
CA ALA A 819 -41.25 8.44 -4.34
C ALA A 819 -41.39 8.80 -5.83
N ALA A 820 -40.65 9.80 -6.33
CA ALA A 820 -40.67 10.14 -7.76
C ALA A 820 -40.10 8.98 -8.61
N PRO A 821 -40.53 8.84 -9.88
CA PRO A 821 -40.03 7.79 -10.77
C PRO A 821 -38.51 7.76 -10.86
N ALA A 822 -37.94 6.57 -11.06
CA ALA A 822 -36.52 6.46 -11.37
C ALA A 822 -36.21 7.26 -12.64
N GLY A 823 -35.22 8.13 -12.58
CA GLY A 823 -34.91 9.05 -13.68
C GLY A 823 -35.43 10.48 -13.50
N ASP A 824 -36.22 10.77 -12.45
CA ASP A 824 -36.71 12.12 -12.16
C ASP A 824 -35.75 12.88 -11.23
N LEU A 825 -35.36 14.11 -11.61
CA LEU A 825 -34.46 14.98 -10.83
C LEU A 825 -35.00 15.34 -9.44
N ALA A 826 -36.32 15.33 -9.23
CA ALA A 826 -36.87 15.52 -7.89
C ALA A 826 -36.53 14.36 -6.94
N ARG A 827 -36.28 13.15 -7.47
CA ARG A 827 -35.78 12.01 -6.69
C ARG A 827 -34.36 12.22 -6.18
N GLU A 828 -33.66 13.24 -6.66
CA GLU A 828 -32.30 13.62 -6.23
C GLU A 828 -32.28 14.98 -5.52
N GLY A 829 -33.45 15.59 -5.30
CA GLY A 829 -33.54 16.93 -4.75
C GLY A 829 -32.97 18.01 -5.68
N ARG A 830 -32.78 17.70 -6.97
CA ARG A 830 -32.24 18.60 -8.01
C ARG A 830 -33.30 19.42 -8.75
N ARG A 831 -34.55 19.36 -8.28
CA ARG A 831 -35.69 20.16 -8.75
C ARG A 831 -36.42 20.80 -7.58
N LEU A 832 -36.72 22.10 -7.67
CA LEU A 832 -37.60 22.81 -6.72
C LEU A 832 -38.86 23.30 -7.42
N VAL A 833 -39.96 23.33 -6.68
CA VAL A 833 -41.21 23.99 -7.09
C VAL A 833 -41.41 25.21 -6.20
N LEU A 834 -41.35 26.39 -6.81
CA LEU A 834 -41.39 27.68 -6.14
C LEU A 834 -42.72 28.38 -6.36
N THR A 835 -43.22 29.05 -5.33
CA THR A 835 -44.32 30.00 -5.41
C THR A 835 -44.00 31.25 -4.60
N HIS A 836 -44.71 32.34 -4.88
CA HIS A 836 -44.58 33.57 -4.12
C HIS A 836 -45.97 34.21 -3.96
N PRO A 837 -46.32 34.77 -2.79
CA PRO A 837 -47.68 35.22 -2.49
C PRO A 837 -48.08 36.51 -3.22
N VAL A 838 -47.11 37.35 -3.59
CA VAL A 838 -47.35 38.67 -4.22
C VAL A 838 -46.94 38.66 -5.69
N LEU A 839 -45.68 38.32 -5.95
CA LEU A 839 -45.13 38.13 -7.29
C LEU A 839 -45.79 36.97 -8.06
N GLY A 840 -46.26 37.23 -9.28
CA GLY A 840 -46.78 36.21 -10.19
C GLY A 840 -45.70 35.22 -10.65
N ALA A 841 -46.10 33.99 -10.98
CA ALA A 841 -45.18 32.93 -11.42
C ALA A 841 -44.45 33.26 -12.73
N ASP A 842 -45.06 34.08 -13.60
CA ASP A 842 -44.44 34.63 -14.80
C ASP A 842 -43.21 35.49 -14.47
N ARG A 843 -43.31 36.35 -13.45
CA ARG A 843 -42.20 37.22 -13.04
C ARG A 843 -41.19 36.49 -12.14
N LEU A 844 -41.68 35.66 -11.22
CA LEU A 844 -40.82 34.82 -10.38
C LEU A 844 -39.90 33.91 -11.22
N ALA A 845 -40.36 33.43 -12.37
CA ALA A 845 -39.54 32.65 -13.28
C ALA A 845 -38.40 33.46 -13.92
N VAL A 846 -38.66 34.72 -14.28
CA VAL A 846 -37.62 35.65 -14.77
C VAL A 846 -36.56 35.89 -13.70
N ASP A 847 -37.00 36.15 -12.46
CA ASP A 847 -36.10 36.42 -11.34
C ASP A 847 -35.30 35.16 -10.95
N ALA A 848 -35.91 33.98 -11.01
CA ALA A 848 -35.22 32.70 -10.83
C ALA A 848 -34.14 32.49 -11.92
N HIS A 849 -34.45 32.77 -13.19
CA HIS A 849 -33.44 32.68 -14.25
C HIS A 849 -32.31 33.70 -14.00
N ALA A 850 -32.64 34.92 -13.58
CA ALA A 850 -31.67 35.95 -13.24
C ALA A 850 -30.78 35.56 -12.04
N ALA A 851 -31.31 34.78 -11.10
CA ALA A 851 -30.59 34.24 -9.94
C ALA A 851 -29.62 33.09 -10.29
N GLY A 852 -29.66 32.58 -11.53
CA GLY A 852 -28.70 31.60 -12.04
C GLY A 852 -29.17 30.14 -11.97
N PHE A 853 -30.47 29.88 -11.82
CA PHE A 853 -30.99 28.52 -12.00
C PHE A 853 -30.76 28.04 -13.44
N ALA A 854 -30.21 26.84 -13.58
CA ALA A 854 -29.76 26.33 -14.88
C ALA A 854 -30.92 25.90 -15.80
N PHE A 855 -32.06 25.56 -15.20
CA PHE A 855 -33.33 25.35 -15.87
C PHE A 855 -34.42 26.07 -15.08
N VAL A 856 -35.30 26.78 -15.78
CA VAL A 856 -36.49 27.41 -15.22
C VAL A 856 -37.67 27.16 -16.14
N ALA A 857 -38.80 26.75 -15.59
CA ALA A 857 -40.06 26.61 -16.32
C ALA A 857 -41.22 27.15 -15.50
N ARG A 858 -42.17 27.78 -16.19
CA ARG A 858 -43.45 28.16 -15.57
C ARG A 858 -44.45 27.03 -15.76
N ALA A 859 -45.04 26.57 -14.66
CA ALA A 859 -46.11 25.58 -14.66
C ALA A 859 -47.33 26.12 -13.88
N GLY A 860 -48.26 26.72 -14.62
CA GLY A 860 -49.45 27.38 -14.08
C GLY A 860 -49.11 28.55 -13.17
N THR A 861 -49.40 28.36 -11.88
CA THR A 861 -49.13 29.32 -10.78
C THR A 861 -47.82 29.05 -10.04
N THR A 862 -47.01 28.11 -10.52
CA THR A 862 -45.75 27.70 -9.90
C THR A 862 -44.58 27.87 -10.87
N VAL A 863 -43.37 27.96 -10.32
CA VAL A 863 -42.13 27.97 -11.08
C VAL A 863 -41.34 26.72 -10.73
N VAL A 864 -41.00 25.92 -11.73
CA VAL A 864 -40.13 24.76 -11.58
C VAL A 864 -38.72 25.19 -11.91
N VAL A 865 -37.78 24.95 -11.01
CA VAL A 865 -36.35 25.21 -11.23
C VAL A 865 -35.55 23.94 -11.03
N ALA A 866 -34.50 23.75 -11.83
CA ALA A 866 -33.58 22.62 -11.69
C ALA A 866 -32.13 23.04 -11.92
N GLY A 867 -31.20 22.20 -11.45
CA GLY A 867 -29.78 22.52 -11.44
C GLY A 867 -28.87 21.30 -11.71
N PRO A 868 -27.63 21.54 -12.16
CA PRO A 868 -26.61 20.50 -12.23
C PRO A 868 -26.33 19.93 -10.82
N PRO A 869 -25.76 18.72 -10.70
CA PRO A 869 -25.41 18.19 -9.39
C PRO A 869 -24.37 19.08 -8.73
N GLY A 870 -24.62 19.46 -7.48
CA GLY A 870 -23.66 20.19 -6.64
C GLY A 870 -22.60 19.28 -6.04
N ASP A 871 -21.63 19.91 -5.37
CA ASP A 871 -20.68 19.17 -4.55
C ASP A 871 -21.43 18.41 -3.43
N PRO A 872 -21.28 17.09 -3.32
CA PRO A 872 -22.01 16.27 -2.35
C PRO A 872 -21.61 16.57 -0.90
N VAL A 873 -20.46 17.22 -0.67
CA VAL A 873 -20.00 17.59 0.68
C VAL A 873 -19.82 19.10 0.73
N GLY A 874 -20.63 19.78 1.55
CA GLY A 874 -20.53 21.21 1.81
C GLY A 874 -19.44 21.53 2.83
N VAL A 875 -18.73 22.64 2.60
CA VAL A 875 -17.81 23.24 3.59
C VAL A 875 -18.30 24.65 3.87
N THR A 876 -18.72 24.90 5.10
CA THR A 876 -19.26 26.21 5.55
C THR A 876 -18.32 26.86 6.56
N GLY A 877 -18.22 28.19 6.52
CA GLY A 877 -17.36 28.98 7.41
C GLY A 877 -16.95 30.32 6.79
N ALA A 878 -16.15 31.10 7.51
CA ALA A 878 -15.66 32.38 6.99
C ALA A 878 -14.70 32.16 5.81
N VAL A 879 -14.93 32.88 4.71
CA VAL A 879 -14.17 32.73 3.45
C VAL A 879 -13.02 33.74 3.30
N GLU A 880 -12.91 34.72 4.19
CA GLU A 880 -11.78 35.65 4.24
C GLU A 880 -11.03 35.54 5.58
N LEU A 881 -9.71 35.53 5.53
CA LEU A 881 -8.85 35.47 6.71
C LEU A 881 -7.65 36.41 6.61
N GLU A 882 -7.32 37.07 7.71
CA GLU A 882 -6.04 37.75 7.88
C GLU A 882 -4.96 36.72 8.27
N VAL A 883 -3.71 36.87 7.79
CA VAL A 883 -2.58 36.04 8.23
C VAL A 883 -2.47 36.05 9.76
N GLY A 884 -2.40 34.85 10.37
CA GLY A 884 -2.43 34.66 11.83
C GLY A 884 -3.83 34.56 12.42
N GLY A 885 -4.87 34.99 11.69
CA GLY A 885 -6.27 34.79 12.03
C GLY A 885 -6.73 33.36 11.80
N SER A 886 -7.86 33.01 12.39
CA SER A 886 -8.45 31.67 12.31
C SER A 886 -9.96 31.73 12.07
N ALA A 887 -10.47 30.77 11.30
CA ALA A 887 -11.89 30.54 11.12
C ALA A 887 -12.25 29.08 11.41
N VAL A 888 -13.48 28.87 11.85
CA VAL A 888 -14.06 27.54 11.99
C VAL A 888 -14.72 27.17 10.67
N LEU A 889 -14.32 26.03 10.13
CA LEU A 889 -14.95 25.38 8.99
C LEU A 889 -15.72 24.15 9.46
N THR A 890 -16.92 23.96 8.93
CA THR A 890 -17.78 22.81 9.26
C THR A 890 -18.15 22.07 7.99
N VAL A 891 -18.03 20.74 8.04
CA VAL A 891 -18.47 19.84 6.97
C VAL A 891 -19.96 19.52 7.12
N ASP A 892 -20.68 19.47 6.01
CA ASP A 892 -22.07 19.06 5.93
C ASP A 892 -22.27 18.14 4.70
N PRO A 893 -22.79 16.91 4.83
CA PRO A 893 -23.23 16.28 6.08
C PRO A 893 -22.04 15.92 7.00
N ALA A 894 -22.31 15.83 8.29
CA ALA A 894 -21.36 15.22 9.22
C ALA A 894 -21.16 13.74 8.88
N PRO A 895 -19.95 13.15 9.06
CA PRO A 895 -19.67 11.76 8.69
C PRO A 895 -20.66 10.76 9.29
N THR A 896 -21.05 10.97 10.55
CA THR A 896 -22.00 10.12 11.28
C THR A 896 -23.44 10.20 10.76
N ALA A 897 -23.78 11.25 10.01
CA ALA A 897 -25.08 11.40 9.37
C ALA A 897 -25.16 10.61 8.04
N VAL A 898 -24.02 10.26 7.45
CA VAL A 898 -23.94 9.38 6.28
C VAL A 898 -23.97 7.92 6.73
N SER A 899 -22.98 7.49 7.52
CA SER A 899 -22.93 6.14 8.10
C SER A 899 -22.01 6.09 9.33
N PRO A 900 -22.15 5.09 10.22
CA PRO A 900 -21.25 4.91 11.37
C PRO A 900 -19.79 4.63 10.96
N THR A 901 -19.60 4.11 9.75
CA THR A 901 -18.32 3.70 9.19
C THR A 901 -17.70 4.77 8.30
N THR A 902 -18.43 5.82 7.90
CA THR A 902 -17.86 6.93 7.13
C THR A 902 -16.74 7.63 7.90
N ARG A 903 -15.68 8.00 7.18
CA ARG A 903 -14.50 8.74 7.66
C ARG A 903 -14.35 10.03 6.86
N LEU A 904 -13.84 11.06 7.52
CA LEU A 904 -13.56 12.37 6.95
C LEU A 904 -12.07 12.58 6.78
N GLY A 905 -11.68 13.13 5.63
CA GLY A 905 -10.37 13.68 5.37
C GLY A 905 -10.46 15.15 4.96
N TRP A 906 -9.72 16.02 5.62
CA TRP A 906 -9.51 17.41 5.19
C TRP A 906 -8.19 17.56 4.45
N SER A 907 -8.20 18.40 3.41
CA SER A 907 -7.01 18.83 2.69
C SER A 907 -7.10 20.30 2.32
N SER A 908 -5.94 20.92 2.13
CA SER A 908 -5.86 22.32 1.69
C SER A 908 -4.59 22.57 0.87
N ALA A 909 -4.68 23.41 -0.14
CA ALA A 909 -3.50 23.94 -0.83
C ALA A 909 -3.76 25.33 -1.41
N GLN A 910 -2.68 26.05 -1.72
CA GLN A 910 -2.79 27.31 -2.44
C GLN A 910 -3.30 27.05 -3.87
N VAL A 911 -4.22 27.89 -4.34
CA VAL A 911 -4.68 27.87 -5.74
C VAL A 911 -3.52 28.19 -6.68
N VAL A 912 -2.69 29.13 -6.25
CA VAL A 912 -1.47 29.55 -6.92
C VAL A 912 -0.32 29.39 -5.93
N PRO A 913 0.52 28.35 -6.06
CA PRO A 913 1.61 28.10 -5.12
C PRO A 913 2.63 29.25 -5.15
N THR A 914 2.90 29.83 -3.98
CA THR A 914 3.93 30.85 -3.80
C THR A 914 5.30 30.24 -3.46
N ALA A 915 5.31 28.99 -2.97
CA ALA A 915 6.49 28.16 -2.72
C ALA A 915 6.06 26.67 -2.57
N PRO A 916 6.94 25.69 -2.88
CA PRO A 916 6.59 24.26 -2.84
C PRO A 916 6.18 23.71 -1.47
N ASP A 917 6.59 24.35 -0.36
CA ASP A 917 6.35 23.84 1.00
C ASP A 917 5.43 24.72 1.87
N ARG A 918 4.75 25.71 1.25
CA ARG A 918 3.92 26.67 2.00
C ARG A 918 2.44 26.41 1.79
N GLN A 919 1.78 25.90 2.82
CA GLN A 919 0.33 25.85 2.88
C GLN A 919 -0.22 27.25 3.17
N GLY A 920 -1.24 27.68 2.41
CA GLY A 920 -1.87 28.98 2.65
C GLY A 920 -2.63 29.03 3.97
N VAL A 921 -3.25 27.91 4.37
CA VAL A 921 -3.88 27.73 5.67
C VAL A 921 -3.42 26.43 6.31
N GLN A 922 -3.36 26.42 7.64
CA GLN A 922 -3.11 25.21 8.44
C GLN A 922 -4.41 24.75 9.08
N LEU A 923 -4.71 23.45 8.94
CA LEU A 923 -5.87 22.81 9.56
C LEU A 923 -5.47 22.14 10.88
N MET A 924 -6.24 22.36 11.94
CA MET A 924 -5.96 21.79 13.28
C MET A 924 -6.35 20.32 13.44
N SER A 925 -7.13 19.80 12.50
CA SER A 925 -7.49 18.38 12.41
C SER A 925 -7.65 18.02 10.94
N THR A 926 -7.34 16.78 10.59
CA THR A 926 -7.61 16.22 9.27
C THR A 926 -8.87 15.36 9.24
N THR A 927 -9.52 15.13 10.38
CA THR A 927 -10.62 14.14 10.49
C THR A 927 -11.86 14.62 11.26
N ALA A 928 -11.77 15.72 12.01
CA ALA A 928 -12.91 16.24 12.77
C ALA A 928 -13.92 16.94 11.86
N PRO A 929 -15.25 16.77 12.07
CA PRO A 929 -16.28 17.40 11.22
C PRO A 929 -16.26 18.94 11.28
N THR A 930 -15.72 19.48 12.36
CA THR A 930 -15.45 20.91 12.53
C THR A 930 -13.95 21.09 12.71
N VAL A 931 -13.34 21.97 11.90
CA VAL A 931 -11.91 22.22 11.90
C VAL A 931 -11.62 23.71 11.99
N THR A 932 -10.62 24.08 12.79
CA THR A 932 -10.08 25.44 12.76
C THR A 932 -9.02 25.55 11.66
N ALA A 933 -9.24 26.45 10.71
CA ALA A 933 -8.29 26.84 9.69
C ALA A 933 -7.57 28.11 10.12
N THR A 934 -6.25 28.07 10.25
CA THR A 934 -5.40 29.23 10.60
C THR A 934 -4.66 29.70 9.37
N ALA A 935 -4.80 30.98 9.03
CA ALA A 935 -4.13 31.57 7.89
C ALA A 935 -2.62 31.69 8.12
N ARG A 936 -1.82 31.28 7.12
CA ARG A 936 -0.35 31.26 7.17
C ARG A 936 0.28 32.14 6.12
N VAL A 937 -0.19 32.04 4.86
CA VAL A 937 0.40 32.76 3.73
C VAL A 937 -0.71 33.47 2.96
N PRO A 938 -0.54 34.75 2.59
CA PRO A 938 -1.46 35.46 1.72
C PRO A 938 -1.74 34.73 0.41
N GLY A 939 -2.91 34.99 -0.16
CA GLY A 939 -3.37 34.44 -1.43
C GLY A 939 -4.63 33.59 -1.31
N ARG A 940 -5.03 32.97 -2.41
CA ARG A 940 -6.20 32.09 -2.46
C ARG A 940 -5.82 30.66 -2.10
N THR A 941 -6.56 30.06 -1.19
CA THR A 941 -6.33 28.70 -0.69
C THR A 941 -7.62 27.92 -0.76
N TRP A 942 -7.62 26.78 -1.45
CA TRP A 942 -8.77 25.88 -1.39
C TRP A 942 -8.66 25.00 -0.14
N VAL A 943 -9.81 24.70 0.45
CA VAL A 943 -9.96 23.70 1.52
C VAL A 943 -11.04 22.72 1.08
N ARG A 944 -10.74 21.42 1.17
CA ARG A 944 -11.60 20.33 0.71
C ARG A 944 -11.84 19.32 1.82
N ALA A 945 -13.09 18.92 1.96
CA ALA A 945 -13.51 17.80 2.78
C ALA A 945 -13.85 16.61 1.87
N THR A 946 -13.40 15.42 2.28
CA THR A 946 -13.65 14.17 1.56
C THR A 946 -14.21 13.13 2.53
N LEU A 947 -15.37 12.58 2.22
CA LEU A 947 -16.02 11.48 2.94
C LEU A 947 -15.81 10.16 2.20
N ARG A 948 -15.48 9.10 2.93
CA ARG A 948 -15.23 7.74 2.43
C ARG A 948 -15.65 6.71 3.48
N GLU A 949 -16.09 5.53 3.07
CA GLU A 949 -16.31 4.41 4.00
C GLU A 949 -15.01 3.91 4.64
N ALA A 950 -15.07 3.50 5.91
CA ALA A 950 -13.93 2.91 6.61
C ALA A 950 -13.56 1.55 5.99
N GLY A 951 -12.26 1.31 5.83
CA GLY A 951 -11.74 0.09 5.21
C GLY A 951 -11.80 0.09 3.68
N ALA A 952 -12.46 1.08 3.06
CA ALA A 952 -12.37 1.27 1.63
C ALA A 952 -10.96 1.82 1.29
N PRO A 953 -10.29 1.31 0.23
CA PRO A 953 -8.99 1.80 -0.16
C PRO A 953 -9.06 3.31 -0.42
N GLY A 954 -8.04 4.03 0.03
CA GLY A 954 -7.87 5.41 -0.36
C GLY A 954 -6.61 5.64 -1.18
N PRO A 955 -6.41 6.89 -1.62
CA PRO A 955 -5.22 7.21 -2.38
C PRO A 955 -4.01 6.83 -1.52
N TYR A 956 -3.06 6.11 -2.13
CA TYR A 956 -1.92 5.50 -1.44
C TYR A 956 -2.31 4.40 -0.43
N ALA A 957 -3.35 3.62 -0.71
CA ALA A 957 -3.64 2.38 -0.02
C ALA A 957 -4.03 1.27 -1.00
N PHE A 958 -3.79 0.01 -0.63
CA PHE A 958 -4.36 -1.14 -1.32
C PHE A 958 -4.86 -2.19 -0.32
N GLU A 959 -5.88 -2.94 -0.72
CA GLU A 959 -6.42 -4.06 0.04
C GLU A 959 -5.81 -5.38 -0.41
N VAL A 960 -5.51 -6.25 0.54
CA VAL A 960 -5.16 -7.65 0.29
C VAL A 960 -6.24 -8.55 0.84
N ARG A 961 -6.88 -9.32 -0.05
CA ARG A 961 -7.98 -10.21 0.29
C ARG A 961 -7.89 -11.53 -0.47
N LEU A 962 -8.63 -12.52 0.02
CA LEU A 962 -8.90 -13.72 -0.76
C LEU A 962 -9.80 -13.38 -1.96
N ARG A 963 -9.69 -14.20 -3.00
CA ARG A 963 -10.61 -14.20 -4.12
C ARG A 963 -12.06 -14.36 -3.64
N PRO A 964 -13.06 -13.70 -4.27
CA PRO A 964 -14.45 -13.79 -3.84
C PRO A 964 -15.00 -15.22 -3.80
N GLU A 965 -14.51 -16.11 -4.67
CA GLU A 965 -14.91 -17.53 -4.68
C GLU A 965 -14.44 -18.30 -3.44
N LEU A 966 -13.47 -17.75 -2.71
CA LEU A 966 -12.93 -18.25 -1.45
C LEU A 966 -13.55 -17.54 -0.24
N ALA A 967 -14.73 -16.93 -0.39
CA ALA A 967 -15.46 -16.35 0.72
C ALA A 967 -15.77 -17.43 1.78
N GLY A 968 -15.10 -17.34 2.93
CA GLY A 968 -15.21 -18.32 4.00
C GLY A 968 -14.16 -19.44 3.97
N ALA A 969 -13.22 -19.43 3.02
CA ALA A 969 -12.01 -20.25 3.09
C ALA A 969 -11.14 -19.86 4.30
N ARG A 970 -10.19 -20.73 4.67
CA ARG A 970 -9.26 -20.48 5.77
C ARG A 970 -7.82 -20.60 5.31
N ILE A 971 -6.97 -19.77 5.89
CA ILE A 971 -5.52 -19.85 5.73
C ILE A 971 -4.92 -20.19 7.10
N SER A 972 -3.90 -21.03 7.11
CA SER A 972 -3.21 -21.37 8.37
C SER A 972 -2.40 -20.18 8.89
N ARG A 973 -2.10 -20.19 10.18
CA ARG A 973 -1.23 -19.18 10.81
C ARG A 973 0.12 -19.05 10.10
N ASP A 974 0.71 -20.17 9.67
CA ASP A 974 2.00 -20.21 8.98
C ASP A 974 1.92 -19.52 7.61
N GLN A 975 0.85 -19.77 6.85
CA GLN A 975 0.58 -19.10 5.57
C GLN A 975 0.37 -17.61 5.77
N TYR A 976 -0.40 -17.21 6.78
CA TYR A 976 -0.63 -15.81 7.12
C TYR A 976 0.67 -15.08 7.45
N TYR A 977 1.54 -15.66 8.30
CA TYR A 977 2.84 -15.08 8.63
C TYR A 977 3.74 -14.94 7.40
N LEU A 978 3.72 -15.93 6.50
CA LEU A 978 4.46 -15.85 5.24
C LEU A 978 4.02 -14.64 4.40
N LEU A 979 2.71 -14.43 4.25
CA LEU A 979 2.12 -13.32 3.49
C LEU A 979 2.43 -11.97 4.13
N MET A 980 2.31 -11.86 5.47
CA MET A 980 2.62 -10.62 6.20
C MET A 980 4.09 -10.24 6.07
N ASN A 981 5.01 -11.20 6.17
CA ASN A 981 6.43 -10.93 5.99
C ASN A 981 6.75 -10.42 4.58
N ALA A 982 6.10 -10.97 3.56
CA ALA A 982 6.21 -10.45 2.20
C ALA A 982 5.69 -9.01 2.16
N LEU A 983 4.45 -8.75 2.58
CA LEU A 983 3.85 -7.41 2.56
C LEU A 983 4.68 -6.37 3.31
N HIS A 984 5.24 -6.72 4.47
CA HIS A 984 6.14 -5.84 5.22
C HIS A 984 7.40 -5.46 4.44
N THR A 985 8.04 -6.45 3.82
CA THR A 985 9.30 -6.20 3.09
C THR A 985 9.04 -5.46 1.78
N LEU A 986 7.83 -5.62 1.23
CA LEU A 986 7.56 -5.34 -0.16
C LEU A 986 6.61 -4.17 -0.42
N HIS A 987 5.81 -3.75 0.56
CA HIS A 987 4.92 -2.60 0.36
C HIS A 987 5.68 -1.32 -0.02
N PRO A 988 5.14 -0.48 -0.93
CA PRO A 988 5.74 0.80 -1.27
C PRO A 988 5.79 1.73 -0.05
N VAL A 989 6.84 2.55 0.04
CA VAL A 989 6.96 3.56 1.10
C VAL A 989 5.81 4.56 1.00
N GLY A 990 5.13 4.79 2.13
CA GLY A 990 4.01 5.73 2.22
C GLY A 990 2.69 5.19 1.70
N VAL A 991 2.61 3.89 1.38
CA VAL A 991 1.36 3.22 0.98
C VAL A 991 0.85 2.33 2.12
N GLU A 992 -0.43 2.50 2.48
CA GLU A 992 -1.10 1.70 3.50
C GLU A 992 -1.57 0.35 2.92
N VAL A 993 -1.42 -0.73 3.70
CA VAL A 993 -1.85 -2.08 3.31
C VAL A 993 -3.01 -2.54 4.18
N LEU A 994 -4.20 -2.63 3.62
CA LEU A 994 -5.40 -3.07 4.32
C LEU A 994 -5.46 -4.61 4.32
N THR A 995 -5.31 -5.21 5.51
CA THR A 995 -5.20 -6.67 5.71
C THR A 995 -6.34 -7.27 6.53
N GLU A 996 -7.42 -6.50 6.76
CA GLU A 996 -8.53 -6.94 7.60
C GLU A 996 -9.24 -8.18 7.06
N GLN A 997 -9.55 -8.21 5.76
CA GLN A 997 -10.14 -9.38 5.11
C GLN A 997 -9.21 -10.61 5.12
N LEU A 998 -7.90 -10.39 5.04
CA LEU A 998 -6.93 -11.48 5.15
C LEU A 998 -6.88 -12.04 6.59
N ARG A 999 -6.92 -11.16 7.60
CA ARG A 999 -6.90 -11.54 9.02
C ARG A 999 -8.14 -12.32 9.44
N SER A 1000 -9.32 -11.97 8.93
CA SER A 1000 -10.56 -12.66 9.25
C SER A 1000 -10.60 -14.11 8.73
N ALA A 1001 -9.72 -14.46 7.78
CA ALA A 1001 -9.58 -15.81 7.26
C ALA A 1001 -8.67 -16.74 8.09
N VAL A 1002 -8.03 -16.26 9.17
CA VAL A 1002 -7.14 -17.05 10.04
C VAL A 1002 -7.89 -17.55 11.28
N VAL A 1003 -8.11 -18.86 11.41
CA VAL A 1003 -8.89 -19.45 12.53
C VAL A 1003 -8.20 -19.23 13.87
N GLU A 1004 -6.88 -19.38 13.87
CA GLU A 1004 -6.03 -19.35 15.06
C GLU A 1004 -5.93 -17.95 15.68
N LEU A 1005 -6.26 -16.88 14.92
CA LEU A 1005 -6.28 -15.50 15.44
C LEU A 1005 -7.64 -15.11 16.04
N GLY A 1006 -8.73 -15.78 15.66
CA GLY A 1006 -10.08 -15.48 16.15
C GLY A 1006 -10.39 -16.00 17.56
N THR A 1007 -9.56 -16.90 18.11
CA THR A 1007 -9.81 -17.62 19.37
C THR A 1007 -8.88 -17.22 20.53
N ALA A 1008 -7.97 -16.26 20.32
CA ALA A 1008 -7.01 -15.84 21.35
C ALA A 1008 -7.71 -15.12 22.54
N PRO A 1009 -7.41 -15.47 23.81
CA PRO A 1009 -8.11 -14.96 25.01
C PRO A 1009 -7.96 -13.44 25.32
N GLY A 1010 -7.44 -12.63 24.40
CA GLY A 1010 -7.35 -11.16 24.52
C GLY A 1010 -8.11 -10.37 23.45
N GLY A 1011 -8.80 -11.05 22.52
CA GLY A 1011 -9.25 -10.41 21.29
C GLY A 1011 -8.07 -10.00 20.40
N LEU A 1012 -8.37 -9.42 19.24
CA LEU A 1012 -7.41 -8.86 18.29
C LEU A 1012 -6.51 -7.83 18.99
N ASP A 1013 -5.36 -8.24 19.51
CA ASP A 1013 -4.35 -7.31 20.03
C ASP A 1013 -3.88 -6.46 18.83
N PRO A 1014 -4.09 -5.13 18.82
CA PRO A 1014 -3.57 -4.27 17.77
C PRO A 1014 -2.03 -4.29 17.71
N SER A 1015 -1.31 -4.85 18.69
CA SER A 1015 0.12 -5.15 18.56
C SER A 1015 0.45 -6.24 17.53
N PHE A 1016 -0.56 -6.98 17.02
CA PHE A 1016 -0.40 -7.88 15.87
C PHE A 1016 -0.18 -7.15 14.54
N THR A 1017 -0.24 -5.82 14.49
CA THR A 1017 0.34 -5.06 13.37
C THR A 1017 1.85 -4.85 13.56
N TYR A 1018 2.65 -5.80 13.05
CA TYR A 1018 4.06 -5.66 12.63
C TYR A 1018 5.11 -5.15 13.68
N PRO A 1019 6.44 -5.40 13.54
CA PRO A 1019 7.19 -6.00 12.42
C PRO A 1019 8.24 -7.09 12.80
N ALA A 1020 8.86 -7.65 11.76
CA ALA A 1020 10.25 -8.16 11.69
C ALA A 1020 10.89 -8.70 13.00
N PHE A 1021 10.86 -10.03 13.16
CA PHE A 1021 11.71 -10.79 14.10
C PHE A 1021 11.52 -10.39 15.56
N ARG A 1022 10.76 -11.18 16.33
CA ARG A 1022 10.91 -11.21 17.81
C ARG A 1022 12.32 -11.74 18.16
N TRP A 1023 13.33 -10.89 17.99
CA TRP A 1023 14.56 -10.95 18.75
C TRP A 1023 14.22 -10.42 20.14
N HIS A 1024 13.99 -11.33 21.09
CA HIS A 1024 14.48 -11.04 22.43
C HIS A 1024 15.99 -10.88 22.29
N ARG A 1025 16.46 -9.63 22.40
CA ARG A 1025 17.87 -9.22 22.41
C ARG A 1025 18.70 -10.26 23.20
N ALA A 1026 19.48 -11.10 22.52
CA ALA A 1026 20.62 -11.70 23.16
C ALA A 1026 21.59 -10.55 23.45
N VAL A 1027 21.86 -10.33 24.73
CA VAL A 1027 22.83 -9.36 25.22
C VAL A 1027 24.11 -9.50 24.40
N ARG A 1028 24.50 -8.40 23.75
CA ARG A 1028 25.79 -8.25 23.11
C ARG A 1028 26.84 -8.25 24.22
N SER A 1029 27.42 -9.41 24.54
CA SER A 1029 28.64 -9.49 25.35
C SER A 1029 29.64 -10.46 24.72
N LEU A 1030 30.25 -10.01 23.62
CA LEU A 1030 31.61 -10.42 23.29
C LEU A 1030 32.51 -9.20 23.47
N ARG A 1031 32.97 -9.02 24.71
CA ARG A 1031 34.33 -8.58 25.03
C ARG A 1031 34.79 -9.45 26.20
N PRO A 1032 35.81 -10.30 26.03
CA PRO A 1032 36.69 -10.59 27.15
C PRO A 1032 37.51 -9.32 27.39
N GLN A 1033 37.31 -8.68 28.54
CA GLN A 1033 38.41 -7.98 29.17
C GLN A 1033 38.92 -8.91 30.27
N ASP A 1034 40.22 -9.17 30.16
CA ASP A 1034 41.13 -9.99 30.97
C ASP A 1034 41.06 -11.52 30.82
#